data_AF-A0A5N5Q8E5-F1
#
_entry.id   AF-A0A5N5Q8E5-F1
#
_cell.length_a   1.000
_cell.length_b   1.000
_cell.length_c   1.000
_cell.angle_alpha   90.00
_cell.angle_beta   90.00
_cell.angle_gamma   90.00
#
_symmetry.space_group_name_H-M   'P 1'
#
loop_
_entity.id
_entity.type
_entity.pdbx_description
1 polymer ?
#
loop_
_entity_poly.entity_id
_entity_poly.type
_entity_poly.pdbx_seq_one_letter_code
_entity_poly.pdbx_strand_id
1 'polypeptide(L)'
;MEPQALVRIFLPRLERRDAKSNCLYDKELELLYDHAVRPAAVATLPRELTAVWPATWLDEMFRATQNAENHREGRRVQHTGRDIHSAFLNGFVEHMRTLVNAKEELQWARSFFFIIEMRGLKTRDGSMHMPPDQPIAADDGDGELDAESPRVQAIERVLSSFHTAEFEEDCWFLDIGINFLLPSPLGGYACPLPAAEAHATILSHVLEQDMATCIRWANGYGGYYQRDELAQLKALAGFRFTNPNPEVNGICYVQLYTSDKSVIYNLNLPNHAKRITTWQILGDWDKARMHHFQPLIAAFREASGAHEMSVRLEVRVEFSQYPFVQLRVPDEQARTWMYWADPKDYWGWKLYRLESIYSVLRTWMDSRARFTTNKIPEVCTLLVTLVWMANALSNRPDEGRTWDEIRDSSSVHDMIDGELLPVWPLHAHFLHSLLYSRNEQPRMSGNRVVSNDTIRYVCSSKLPPISEDELTALISEVKEQERDLQPDALDEGPGHPHRVYPVAMANKQQVVRAKARERQPDQFADVLPEPEPIRGYDSEDEDYEERPRPTPLSQKLTDIISDLPIQIFQKCPQQKSGHSWCAFDRSSPMIRHNVFCSLETLDLLFPSHIRFGSETDKWTVTVDRLFPKFTPVPVTSDQGLHCLKARDDFRSLQGGVPREQRDELVRIARQYIHDHWVWLPYGAPKSHLWATGVKNVPKHAFHVGTLKGGPWIIMNPAFV
;
A
#
# COMPACT_ATOMS: atom_id res chain seq x y z
N MET A 1 20.11 29.55 -18.28
CA MET A 1 20.43 28.74 -17.09
C MET A 1 21.64 27.90 -17.47
N GLU A 2 22.81 28.13 -16.87
CA GLU A 2 23.99 27.28 -17.11
C GLU A 2 23.67 25.85 -16.67
N PRO A 3 24.13 24.82 -17.41
CA PRO A 3 23.82 23.44 -17.08
C PRO A 3 24.45 23.10 -15.71
N GLN A 4 23.62 22.77 -14.74
CA GLN A 4 24.11 22.17 -13.49
C GLN A 4 24.47 20.71 -13.78
N ALA A 5 25.77 20.43 -13.92
CA ALA A 5 26.27 19.07 -13.98
C ALA A 5 26.35 18.50 -12.56
N LEU A 6 25.70 17.36 -12.33
CA LEU A 6 25.79 16.62 -11.07
C LEU A 6 26.77 15.46 -11.26
N VAL A 7 27.80 15.39 -10.42
CA VAL A 7 28.71 14.24 -10.40
C VAL A 7 28.18 13.24 -9.38
N ARG A 8 27.92 12.00 -9.82
CA ARG A 8 27.50 10.86 -9.00
C ARG A 8 28.61 9.83 -8.91
N ILE A 9 28.56 8.97 -7.89
CA ILE A 9 29.44 7.81 -7.76
C ILE A 9 28.61 6.55 -8.01
N PHE A 10 29.06 5.70 -8.94
CA PHE A 10 28.49 4.38 -9.19
C PHE A 10 29.37 3.29 -8.61
N LEU A 11 28.74 2.28 -8.01
CA LEU A 11 29.39 1.26 -7.19
C LEU A 11 29.03 -0.12 -7.74
N PRO A 12 29.77 -0.63 -8.74
CA PRO A 12 29.36 -1.81 -9.51
C PRO A 12 29.35 -3.10 -8.69
N ARG A 13 30.09 -3.16 -7.57
CA ARG A 13 30.15 -4.33 -6.69
C ARG A 13 29.11 -4.31 -5.58
N LEU A 14 28.28 -3.28 -5.51
CA LEU A 14 27.17 -3.21 -4.58
C LEU A 14 25.93 -3.83 -5.21
N GLU A 15 25.96 -5.14 -5.44
CA GLU A 15 24.80 -5.88 -5.95
C GLU A 15 23.83 -6.20 -4.81
N ARG A 16 22.57 -5.79 -4.96
CA ARG A 16 21.51 -6.06 -3.98
C ARG A 16 20.27 -6.58 -4.68
N ARG A 17 19.93 -7.83 -4.40
CA ARG A 17 18.70 -8.46 -4.92
C ARG A 17 17.43 -7.96 -4.22
N ASP A 18 17.56 -7.30 -3.08
CA ASP A 18 16.47 -6.84 -2.21
C ASP A 18 16.35 -5.32 -2.08
N ALA A 19 17.19 -4.54 -2.79
CA ALA A 19 17.20 -3.11 -2.66
C ALA A 19 15.93 -2.48 -3.25
N LYS A 20 15.16 -1.79 -2.39
CA LYS A 20 14.01 -0.97 -2.79
C LYS A 20 14.41 0.39 -3.39
N SER A 21 15.70 0.72 -3.39
CA SER A 21 16.25 2.01 -3.82
C SER A 21 17.69 1.86 -4.31
N ASN A 22 18.08 2.72 -5.26
CA ASN A 22 19.45 2.83 -5.78
C ASN A 22 20.37 3.65 -4.86
N CYS A 23 19.95 3.95 -3.62
CA CYS A 23 20.73 4.69 -2.64
C CYS A 23 21.52 3.75 -1.72
N LEU A 24 22.68 4.22 -1.26
CA LEU A 24 23.45 3.59 -0.19
C LEU A 24 22.66 3.59 1.13
N TYR A 25 22.86 2.57 1.97
CA TYR A 25 22.35 2.61 3.33
C TYR A 25 23.23 3.51 4.21
N ASP A 26 22.65 4.05 5.30
CA ASP A 26 23.34 4.99 6.20
C ASP A 26 24.71 4.45 6.66
N LYS A 27 24.81 3.15 6.97
CA LYS A 27 26.07 2.50 7.37
C LYS A 27 27.14 2.50 6.26
N GLU A 28 26.74 2.36 5.00
CA GLU A 28 27.69 2.36 3.88
C GLU A 28 28.15 3.77 3.54
N LEU A 29 27.25 4.75 3.66
CA LEU A 29 27.61 6.15 3.54
C LEU A 29 28.58 6.57 4.65
N GLU A 30 28.33 6.12 5.89
CA GLU A 30 29.24 6.30 7.01
C GLU A 30 30.63 5.74 6.70
N LEU A 31 30.70 4.46 6.35
CA LEU A 31 31.97 3.82 6.00
C LEU A 31 32.65 4.54 4.83
N LEU A 32 31.94 4.82 3.74
CA LEU A 32 32.53 5.46 2.55
C LEU A 32 33.03 6.86 2.87
N TYR A 33 32.26 7.65 3.62
CA TYR A 33 32.63 9.02 3.98
C TYR A 33 33.84 9.04 4.92
N ASP A 34 33.78 8.31 6.03
CA ASP A 34 34.79 8.35 7.08
C ASP A 34 36.09 7.65 6.67
N HIS A 35 36.01 6.66 5.78
CA HIS A 35 37.17 5.86 5.41
C HIS A 35 37.78 6.17 4.06
N ALA A 36 37.04 6.78 3.13
CA ALA A 36 37.55 7.12 1.80
C ALA A 36 37.39 8.60 1.44
N VAL A 37 36.17 9.14 1.48
CA VAL A 37 35.89 10.49 0.96
C VAL A 37 36.60 11.56 1.78
N ARG A 38 36.38 11.60 3.11
CA ARG A 38 36.95 12.62 3.99
C ARG A 38 38.48 12.52 4.07
N PRO A 39 39.10 11.33 4.25
CA PRO A 39 40.55 11.22 4.28
C PRO A 39 41.20 11.58 2.94
N ALA A 40 40.60 11.20 1.80
CA ALA A 40 41.08 11.62 0.49
C ALA A 40 41.01 13.13 0.32
N ALA A 41 39.94 13.77 0.80
CA ALA A 41 39.81 15.21 0.76
C ALA A 41 40.95 15.89 1.55
N VAL A 42 41.22 15.45 2.79
CA VAL A 42 42.35 15.97 3.60
C VAL A 42 43.68 15.82 2.87
N ALA A 43 43.90 14.69 2.22
CA ALA A 43 45.18 14.35 1.60
C ALA A 43 45.47 15.13 0.31
N THR A 44 44.42 15.49 -0.44
CA THR A 44 44.56 15.94 -1.84
C THR A 44 44.04 17.34 -2.11
N LEU A 45 43.15 17.88 -1.27
CA LEU A 45 42.55 19.20 -1.47
C LEU A 45 43.21 20.26 -0.57
N PRO A 46 43.22 21.54 -1.00
CA PRO A 46 43.62 22.66 -0.15
C PRO A 46 42.89 22.68 1.20
N ARG A 47 43.62 23.09 2.25
CA ARG A 47 43.11 23.08 3.63
C ARG A 47 41.85 23.94 3.78
N GLU A 48 41.78 25.05 3.06
CA GLU A 48 40.66 26.00 3.06
C GLU A 48 39.37 25.33 2.56
N LEU A 49 39.47 24.45 1.57
CA LEU A 49 38.32 23.70 1.05
C LEU A 49 37.88 22.59 2.01
N THR A 50 38.82 21.96 2.72
CA THR A 50 38.52 20.83 3.62
C THR A 50 38.14 21.26 5.04
N ALA A 51 38.42 22.50 5.43
CA ALA A 51 38.10 23.05 6.75
C ALA A 51 36.59 23.12 7.03
N VAL A 52 35.77 23.25 5.97
CA VAL A 52 34.30 23.31 6.06
C VAL A 52 33.63 21.94 5.95
N TRP A 53 34.41 20.86 5.75
CA TRP A 53 33.88 19.51 5.66
C TRP A 53 33.74 18.91 7.06
N PRO A 54 32.58 18.30 7.40
CA PRO A 54 32.39 17.65 8.69
C PRO A 54 33.44 16.58 8.93
N ALA A 55 33.83 16.40 10.20
CA ALA A 55 34.90 15.49 10.57
C ALA A 55 34.47 14.04 10.37
N THR A 56 33.22 13.73 10.69
CA THR A 56 32.61 12.41 10.52
C THR A 56 31.30 12.46 9.75
N TRP A 57 30.82 11.31 9.32
CA TRP A 57 29.48 11.16 8.74
C TRP A 57 28.36 11.57 9.71
N LEU A 58 28.50 11.26 11.01
CA LEU A 58 27.53 11.67 12.03
C LEU A 58 27.43 13.19 12.15
N ASP A 59 28.56 13.90 12.04
CA ASP A 59 28.58 15.37 12.03
C ASP A 59 27.91 15.95 10.76
N GLU A 60 28.12 15.30 9.61
CA GLU A 60 27.44 15.63 8.36
C GLU A 60 25.92 15.44 8.49
N MET A 61 25.48 14.34 9.13
CA MET A 61 24.07 14.07 9.41
C MET A 61 23.45 15.10 10.33
N PHE A 62 24.13 15.44 11.43
CA PHE A 62 23.67 16.49 12.34
C PHE A 62 23.50 17.82 11.61
N ARG A 63 24.48 18.21 10.78
CA ARG A 63 24.41 19.46 10.01
C ARG A 63 23.32 19.46 8.95
N ALA A 64 23.12 18.33 8.27
CA ALA A 64 22.21 18.23 7.14
C ALA A 64 20.75 17.94 7.55
N THR A 65 20.50 17.67 8.83
CA THR A 65 19.14 17.53 9.39
C THR A 65 18.53 18.91 9.58
N GLN A 66 17.56 19.29 8.75
CA GLN A 66 16.69 20.44 9.03
C GLN A 66 15.72 20.09 10.16
N ASN A 67 15.39 21.06 11.03
CA ASN A 67 14.43 20.89 12.14
C ASN A 67 13.17 20.14 11.68
N ALA A 68 12.96 18.97 12.30
CA ALA A 68 12.13 17.87 11.82
C ALA A 68 10.62 18.03 12.05
N GLU A 69 10.04 19.21 11.82
CA GLU A 69 8.57 19.38 11.96
C GLU A 69 7.77 18.91 10.74
N ASN A 70 8.42 18.60 9.61
CA ASN A 70 7.73 18.17 8.38
C ASN A 70 8.11 16.76 7.94
N HIS A 71 7.70 15.76 8.74
CA HIS A 71 7.78 14.35 8.35
C HIS A 71 6.71 13.97 7.30
N ARG A 72 7.14 13.49 6.13
CA ARG A 72 6.60 12.26 5.47
C ARG A 72 7.19 11.89 4.10
N GLU A 73 8.00 12.73 3.46
CA GLU A 73 8.55 12.41 2.13
C GLU A 73 10.05 12.11 2.19
N GLY A 74 10.40 11.02 2.89
CA GLY A 74 11.77 10.54 3.04
C GLY A 74 12.64 11.46 3.90
N ARG A 75 13.65 10.91 4.57
CA ARG A 75 14.78 11.71 5.03
C ARG A 75 15.45 12.30 3.78
N ARG A 76 14.99 13.44 3.28
CA ARG A 76 15.81 14.25 2.38
C ARG A 76 16.83 14.96 3.25
N VAL A 77 17.81 14.18 3.70
CA VAL A 77 19.10 14.77 4.03
C VAL A 77 19.56 15.42 2.74
N GLN A 78 19.55 16.74 2.69
CA GLN A 78 20.16 17.44 1.58
C GLN A 78 21.66 17.45 1.85
N HIS A 79 22.35 16.41 1.37
CA HIS A 79 23.80 16.43 1.31
C HIS A 79 24.21 17.65 0.48
N THR A 80 24.88 18.60 1.12
CA THR A 80 25.35 19.79 0.41
C THR A 80 26.46 19.36 -0.53
N GLY A 81 26.33 19.71 -1.81
CA GLY A 81 27.40 19.52 -2.79
C GLY A 81 28.70 20.13 -2.28
N ARG A 82 29.83 19.54 -2.66
CA ARG A 82 31.16 20.07 -2.39
C ARG A 82 31.84 20.39 -3.70
N ASP A 83 32.24 21.64 -3.83
CA ASP A 83 32.95 22.09 -5.01
C ASP A 83 34.41 21.61 -4.91
N ILE A 84 34.82 20.79 -5.87
CA ILE A 84 36.20 20.34 -6.05
C ILE A 84 36.67 20.92 -7.39
N HIS A 85 37.71 21.74 -7.35
CA HIS A 85 38.30 22.28 -8.57
C HIS A 85 38.91 21.15 -9.42
N SER A 86 38.71 21.20 -10.74
CA SER A 86 39.09 20.12 -11.69
C SER A 86 40.56 19.69 -11.56
N ALA A 87 41.47 20.63 -11.31
CA ALA A 87 42.89 20.38 -11.08
C ALA A 87 43.20 19.37 -9.95
N PHE A 88 42.31 19.25 -8.94
CA PHE A 88 42.50 18.31 -7.82
C PHE A 88 41.67 17.02 -7.96
N LEU A 89 40.74 16.97 -8.92
CA LEU A 89 39.76 15.90 -9.03
C LEU A 89 40.44 14.54 -9.22
N ASN A 90 41.36 14.41 -10.18
CA ASN A 90 42.02 13.13 -10.45
C ASN A 90 42.81 12.61 -9.23
N GLY A 91 43.58 13.49 -8.57
CA GLY A 91 44.32 13.12 -7.35
C GLY A 91 43.40 12.72 -6.19
N PHE A 92 42.30 13.44 -6.01
CA PHE A 92 41.27 13.08 -5.03
C PHE A 92 40.66 11.70 -5.31
N VAL A 93 40.30 11.43 -6.57
CA VAL A 93 39.71 10.16 -7.00
C VAL A 93 40.69 8.99 -6.86
N GLU A 94 41.94 9.16 -7.29
CA GLU A 94 42.99 8.14 -7.14
C GLU A 94 43.25 7.81 -5.67
N HIS A 95 43.27 8.82 -4.80
CA HIS A 95 43.45 8.61 -3.37
C HIS A 95 42.24 7.92 -2.75
N MET A 96 41.02 8.30 -3.12
CA MET A 96 39.80 7.57 -2.73
C MET A 96 39.88 6.10 -3.15
N ARG A 97 40.27 5.80 -4.40
CA ARG A 97 40.45 4.41 -4.89
C ARG A 97 41.49 3.66 -4.07
N THR A 98 42.61 4.30 -3.73
CA THR A 98 43.64 3.72 -2.86
C THR A 98 43.07 3.33 -1.51
N LEU A 99 42.31 4.22 -0.86
CA LEU A 99 41.70 3.97 0.45
C LEU A 99 40.63 2.88 0.39
N VAL A 100 39.77 2.90 -0.64
CA VAL A 100 38.74 1.88 -0.87
C VAL A 100 39.37 0.50 -1.10
N ASN A 101 40.48 0.42 -1.82
CA ASN A 101 41.18 -0.84 -2.06
C ASN A 101 41.87 -1.37 -0.80
N ALA A 102 42.42 -0.47 0.03
CA ALA A 102 43.16 -0.81 1.24
C ALA A 102 42.29 -1.33 2.40
N LYS A 103 41.00 -0.96 2.45
CA LYS A 103 40.11 -1.29 3.56
C LYS A 103 39.11 -2.38 3.21
N GLU A 104 39.11 -3.46 4.00
CA GLU A 104 38.23 -4.61 3.78
C GLU A 104 36.73 -4.23 3.89
N GLU A 105 36.39 -3.34 4.83
CA GLU A 105 35.03 -2.83 5.01
C GLU A 105 34.48 -2.03 3.82
N LEU A 106 35.34 -1.61 2.89
CA LEU A 106 34.98 -0.91 1.65
C LEU A 106 35.06 -1.81 0.40
N GLN A 107 35.15 -3.14 0.55
CA GLN A 107 35.25 -4.05 -0.58
C GLN A 107 34.10 -3.91 -1.61
N TRP A 108 32.91 -3.54 -1.13
CA TRP A 108 31.71 -3.30 -1.93
C TRP A 108 31.81 -2.04 -2.79
N ALA A 109 32.66 -1.09 -2.40
CA ALA A 109 32.89 0.16 -3.13
C ALA A 109 34.04 0.07 -4.14
N ARG A 110 34.73 -1.07 -4.23
CA ARG A 110 35.85 -1.25 -5.17
C ARG A 110 35.37 -1.10 -6.61
N SER A 111 36.27 -0.57 -7.44
CA SER A 111 36.00 -0.28 -8.86
C SER A 111 34.89 0.76 -9.09
N PHE A 112 34.63 1.63 -8.11
CA PHE A 112 33.70 2.73 -8.33
C PHE A 112 34.17 3.67 -9.45
N PHE A 113 33.20 4.28 -10.13
CA PHE A 113 33.45 5.30 -11.14
C PHE A 113 32.48 6.45 -10.98
N PHE A 114 32.82 7.60 -11.57
CA PHE A 114 31.98 8.78 -11.54
C PHE A 114 31.07 8.83 -12.75
N ILE A 115 29.85 9.27 -12.54
CA ILE A 115 28.87 9.54 -13.59
C ILE A 115 28.62 11.04 -13.59
N ILE A 116 28.72 11.69 -14.73
CA ILE A 116 28.30 13.07 -14.91
C ILE A 116 26.87 13.05 -15.42
N GLU A 117 25.94 13.57 -14.62
CA GLU A 117 24.55 13.78 -15.02
C GLU A 117 24.36 15.25 -15.38
N MET A 118 24.10 15.52 -16.65
CA MET A 118 23.70 16.84 -17.12
C MET A 118 22.18 16.86 -17.35
N ARG A 119 21.48 17.78 -16.71
CA ARG A 119 20.02 17.93 -16.86
C ARG A 119 19.65 19.06 -17.80
N GLY A 120 18.46 18.96 -18.41
CA GLY A 120 17.89 20.03 -19.23
C GLY A 120 18.47 20.15 -20.64
N LEU A 121 19.14 19.09 -21.15
CA LEU A 121 19.67 19.08 -22.50
C LEU A 121 18.58 18.85 -23.57
N LYS A 122 17.55 18.04 -23.25
CA LYS A 122 16.50 17.57 -24.19
C LYS A 122 15.57 18.66 -24.75
N THR A 123 15.52 19.85 -24.16
CA THR A 123 14.60 20.94 -24.58
C THR A 123 15.34 22.20 -24.99
N ARG A 124 16.65 22.12 -25.26
CA ARG A 124 17.42 23.26 -25.77
C ARG A 124 17.10 23.46 -27.25
N ASP A 125 17.02 24.71 -27.68
CA ASP A 125 16.81 25.04 -29.10
C ASP A 125 17.82 24.33 -30.03
N GLY A 126 19.06 24.15 -29.57
CA GLY A 126 20.09 23.44 -30.31
C GLY A 126 19.95 21.91 -30.37
N SER A 127 19.00 21.30 -29.65
CA SER A 127 18.75 19.85 -29.67
C SER A 127 17.58 19.45 -30.59
N MET A 128 16.74 20.42 -30.97
CA MET A 128 15.57 20.20 -31.82
C MET A 128 15.96 20.28 -33.30
N HIS A 129 15.46 19.35 -34.09
CA HIS A 129 15.68 19.27 -35.53
C HIS A 129 14.53 18.52 -36.19
N MET A 130 14.37 18.67 -37.51
CA MET A 130 13.44 17.83 -38.27
C MET A 130 14.01 16.43 -38.45
N PRO A 131 13.20 15.36 -38.35
CA PRO A 131 13.66 14.02 -38.67
C PRO A 131 14.02 13.94 -40.17
N PRO A 132 15.11 13.22 -40.53
CA PRO A 132 15.53 13.09 -41.91
C PRO A 132 14.61 12.13 -42.67
N ASP A 133 14.40 12.38 -43.97
CA ASP A 133 13.57 11.52 -44.82
C ASP A 133 14.29 10.20 -45.21
N GLN A 134 15.62 10.17 -45.14
CA GLN A 134 16.50 9.04 -45.47
C GLN A 134 17.66 8.96 -44.48
N PRO A 135 18.39 7.83 -44.41
CA PRO A 135 19.64 7.76 -43.65
C PRO A 135 20.61 8.89 -44.03
N ILE A 136 21.29 9.46 -43.04
CA ILE A 136 22.18 10.63 -43.24
C ILE A 136 23.66 10.25 -43.42
N ALA A 137 23.96 8.96 -43.36
CA ALA A 137 25.22 8.37 -43.78
C ALA A 137 24.97 7.58 -45.07
N ALA A 138 25.92 7.61 -46.00
CA ALA A 138 25.79 6.92 -47.27
C ALA A 138 26.14 5.41 -47.14
N ASP A 139 25.43 4.57 -47.91
CA ASP A 139 25.53 3.09 -47.88
C ASP A 139 26.85 2.54 -48.48
N ASP A 140 27.71 3.40 -49.03
CA ASP A 140 28.90 3.08 -49.81
C ASP A 140 30.16 2.76 -48.99
N GLY A 141 30.01 2.47 -47.69
CA GLY A 141 31.03 1.81 -46.87
C GLY A 141 32.06 2.73 -46.24
N ASP A 142 32.12 4.00 -46.64
CA ASP A 142 32.99 5.02 -46.03
C ASP A 142 32.28 5.76 -44.88
N GLY A 143 30.94 5.67 -44.78
CA GLY A 143 30.16 6.12 -43.63
C GLY A 143 30.21 7.63 -43.36
N GLU A 144 30.56 8.46 -44.34
CA GLU A 144 30.61 9.92 -44.16
C GLU A 144 29.22 10.46 -43.82
N LEU A 145 29.15 11.15 -42.67
CA LEU A 145 27.94 11.82 -42.20
C LEU A 145 27.74 13.12 -42.97
N ASP A 146 26.52 13.39 -43.42
CA ASP A 146 26.15 14.72 -43.90
C ASP A 146 26.23 15.74 -42.76
N ALA A 147 27.34 16.49 -42.69
CA ALA A 147 27.59 17.51 -41.67
C ALA A 147 26.57 18.67 -41.71
N GLU A 148 25.89 18.87 -42.84
CA GLU A 148 24.85 19.89 -42.99
C GLU A 148 23.48 19.38 -42.50
N SER A 149 23.36 18.08 -42.20
CA SER A 149 22.14 17.51 -41.65
C SER A 149 21.78 18.18 -40.31
N PRO A 150 20.53 18.69 -40.16
CA PRO A 150 20.08 19.27 -38.90
C PRO A 150 20.22 18.33 -37.70
N ARG A 151 20.14 17.00 -37.92
CA ARG A 151 20.35 16.00 -36.88
C ARG A 151 21.81 15.96 -36.40
N VAL A 152 22.76 15.90 -37.33
CA VAL A 152 24.19 15.87 -37.00
C VAL A 152 24.57 17.13 -36.23
N GLN A 153 24.17 18.30 -36.72
CA GLN A 153 24.42 19.57 -36.02
C GLN A 153 23.81 19.61 -34.61
N ALA A 154 22.61 19.04 -34.41
CA ALA A 154 21.98 18.99 -33.10
C ALA A 154 22.75 18.07 -32.14
N ILE A 155 23.17 16.90 -32.61
CA ILE A 155 23.95 15.93 -31.82
C ILE A 155 25.32 16.50 -31.47
N GLU A 156 26.03 17.09 -32.44
CA GLU A 156 27.32 17.75 -32.20
C GLU A 156 27.20 18.89 -31.18
N ARG A 157 26.12 19.67 -31.22
CA ARG A 157 25.87 20.73 -30.22
C ARG A 157 25.59 20.16 -28.83
N VAL A 158 24.82 19.08 -28.72
CA VAL A 158 24.54 18.44 -27.42
C VAL A 158 25.79 17.79 -26.85
N LEU A 159 26.63 17.22 -27.72
CA LEU A 159 27.84 16.50 -27.37
C LEU A 159 29.12 17.34 -27.52
N SER A 160 29.02 18.66 -27.66
CA SER A 160 30.16 19.53 -27.95
C SER A 160 31.28 19.51 -26.89
N SER A 161 30.96 18.99 -25.70
CA SER A 161 31.91 18.81 -24.58
C SER A 161 32.51 17.41 -24.50
N PHE A 162 32.20 16.53 -25.45
CA PHE A 162 32.65 15.14 -25.49
C PHE A 162 33.56 14.89 -26.69
N HIS A 163 34.54 14.00 -26.51
CA HIS A 163 35.36 13.48 -27.58
C HIS A 163 34.65 12.27 -28.21
N THR A 164 33.63 12.54 -29.05
CA THR A 164 32.75 11.50 -29.63
C THR A 164 33.49 10.48 -30.49
N ALA A 165 34.66 10.83 -31.05
CA ALA A 165 35.53 9.92 -31.79
C ALA A 165 36.16 8.83 -30.90
N GLU A 166 36.17 9.01 -29.58
CA GLU A 166 36.67 8.04 -28.60
C GLU A 166 35.55 7.19 -27.98
N PHE A 167 34.31 7.32 -28.48
CA PHE A 167 33.21 6.51 -27.99
C PHE A 167 33.37 5.07 -28.46
N GLU A 168 33.48 4.16 -27.49
CA GLU A 168 33.47 2.71 -27.75
C GLU A 168 32.07 2.26 -28.22
N GLU A 169 32.03 1.29 -29.13
CA GLU A 169 30.81 0.59 -29.53
C GLU A 169 30.12 -0.03 -28.30
N ASP A 170 28.78 -0.12 -28.34
CA ASP A 170 27.93 -0.63 -27.24
C ASP A 170 28.02 0.11 -25.89
N CYS A 171 28.80 1.18 -25.80
CA CYS A 171 29.02 1.93 -24.54
C CYS A 171 28.23 3.25 -24.48
N TRP A 172 27.83 3.79 -25.63
CA TRP A 172 27.19 5.10 -25.73
C TRP A 172 25.86 5.01 -26.46
N PHE A 173 24.82 5.58 -25.84
CA PHE A 173 23.46 5.53 -26.37
C PHE A 173 22.85 6.93 -26.40
N LEU A 174 22.06 7.18 -27.44
CA LEU A 174 21.27 8.38 -27.62
C LEU A 174 19.79 8.05 -27.48
N ASP A 175 19.09 8.83 -26.64
CA ASP A 175 17.63 8.83 -26.61
C ASP A 175 17.13 9.90 -27.60
N ILE A 176 16.64 9.47 -28.75
CA ILE A 176 16.15 10.36 -29.82
C ILE A 176 14.63 10.30 -29.86
N GLY A 177 13.97 11.47 -29.87
CA GLY A 177 12.53 11.59 -29.72
C GLY A 177 11.85 12.35 -30.86
N ILE A 178 10.82 11.75 -31.47
CA ILE A 178 9.89 12.42 -32.38
C ILE A 178 8.67 12.88 -31.58
N ASN A 179 8.30 14.16 -31.71
CA ASN A 179 7.07 14.72 -31.15
C ASN A 179 6.02 14.84 -32.24
N PHE A 180 4.87 14.20 -32.04
CA PHE A 180 3.70 14.36 -32.88
C PHE A 180 2.83 15.47 -32.32
N LEU A 181 2.60 16.49 -33.15
CA LEU A 181 1.71 17.61 -32.91
C LEU A 181 0.65 17.61 -34.01
N LEU A 182 -0.62 17.64 -33.62
CA LEU A 182 -1.74 17.59 -34.58
C LEU A 182 -2.47 18.93 -34.57
N PRO A 183 -2.49 19.68 -35.68
CA PRO A 183 -3.33 20.87 -35.79
C PRO A 183 -4.81 20.52 -35.60
N SER A 184 -5.53 21.31 -34.80
CA SER A 184 -6.97 21.14 -34.62
C SER A 184 -7.74 21.84 -35.74
N PRO A 185 -8.80 21.23 -36.30
CA PRO A 185 -9.69 21.91 -37.24
C PRO A 185 -10.45 23.07 -36.61
N LEU A 186 -10.49 23.15 -35.27
CA LEU A 186 -11.12 24.23 -34.50
C LEU A 186 -10.15 25.38 -34.18
N GLY A 187 -8.90 25.30 -34.63
CA GLY A 187 -7.81 26.21 -34.27
C GLY A 187 -6.97 25.70 -33.08
N GLY A 188 -5.68 26.05 -33.05
CA GLY A 188 -4.72 25.49 -32.10
C GLY A 188 -4.28 24.05 -32.43
N TYR A 189 -3.86 23.30 -31.43
CA TYR A 189 -3.49 21.88 -31.57
C TYR A 189 -4.47 20.96 -30.83
N ALA A 190 -4.78 19.83 -31.45
CA ALA A 190 -5.53 18.74 -30.84
C ALA A 190 -4.67 17.95 -29.86
N CYS A 191 -5.30 17.11 -29.05
CA CYS A 191 -4.64 16.10 -28.23
C CYS A 191 -4.48 14.79 -29.03
N PRO A 192 -3.27 14.44 -29.53
CA PRO A 192 -3.01 13.15 -30.15
C PRO A 192 -3.04 12.03 -29.11
N LEU A 193 -3.76 10.95 -29.41
CA LEU A 193 -3.99 9.83 -28.51
C LEU A 193 -3.53 8.54 -29.21
N PRO A 194 -2.40 7.93 -28.79
CA PRO A 194 -1.87 6.74 -29.45
C PRO A 194 -2.86 5.58 -29.48
N ALA A 195 -3.06 4.98 -30.65
CA ALA A 195 -3.93 3.85 -30.84
C ALA A 195 -3.20 2.55 -30.46
N ALA A 196 -3.71 1.81 -29.49
CA ALA A 196 -3.10 0.57 -29.02
C ALA A 196 -2.95 -0.49 -30.13
N GLU A 197 -3.89 -0.50 -31.08
CA GLU A 197 -3.86 -1.39 -32.24
C GLU A 197 -2.74 -1.07 -33.24
N ALA A 198 -2.23 0.17 -33.24
CA ALA A 198 -1.16 0.58 -34.13
C ALA A 198 0.24 0.23 -33.63
N HIS A 199 0.38 -0.28 -32.40
CA HIS A 199 1.70 -0.50 -31.78
C HIS A 199 2.60 -1.44 -32.60
N ALA A 200 2.04 -2.50 -33.17
CA ALA A 200 2.81 -3.40 -34.04
C ALA A 200 3.32 -2.68 -35.30
N THR A 201 2.50 -1.82 -35.91
CA THR A 201 2.88 -1.00 -37.07
C THR A 201 3.94 0.04 -36.72
N ILE A 202 3.84 0.66 -35.54
CA ILE A 202 4.84 1.59 -35.04
C ILE A 202 6.17 0.86 -34.83
N LEU A 203 6.16 -0.29 -34.17
CA LEU A 203 7.36 -1.12 -33.98
C LEU A 203 7.96 -1.58 -35.31
N SER A 204 7.13 -2.01 -36.28
CA SER A 204 7.59 -2.44 -37.60
C SER A 204 8.28 -1.30 -38.36
N HIS A 205 7.73 -0.08 -38.29
CA HIS A 205 8.35 1.10 -38.88
C HIS A 205 9.68 1.47 -38.19
N VAL A 206 9.71 1.47 -36.85
CA VAL A 206 10.87 1.93 -36.08
C VAL A 206 12.03 0.93 -36.12
N LEU A 207 11.72 -0.36 -36.06
CA LEU A 207 12.72 -1.43 -35.96
C LEU A 207 13.06 -2.07 -37.31
N GLU A 208 12.32 -1.70 -38.36
CA GLU A 208 12.40 -2.31 -39.70
C GLU A 208 12.19 -3.83 -39.68
N GLN A 209 11.30 -4.27 -38.79
CA GLN A 209 10.97 -5.68 -38.61
C GLN A 209 9.66 -6.03 -39.32
N ASP A 210 9.50 -7.30 -39.68
CA ASP A 210 8.27 -7.77 -40.29
C ASP A 210 7.07 -7.63 -39.34
N MET A 211 5.91 -7.32 -39.91
CA MET A 211 4.70 -7.06 -39.14
C MET A 211 4.28 -8.26 -38.27
N ALA A 212 4.50 -9.50 -38.72
CA ALA A 212 4.09 -10.68 -37.96
C ALA A 212 4.91 -10.83 -36.68
N THR A 213 6.21 -10.53 -36.73
CA THR A 213 7.09 -10.46 -35.57
C THR A 213 6.66 -9.34 -34.62
N CYS A 214 6.39 -8.13 -35.12
CA CYS A 214 5.94 -7.02 -34.28
C CYS A 214 4.57 -7.26 -33.63
N ILE A 215 3.63 -7.93 -34.31
CA ILE A 215 2.35 -8.36 -33.72
C ILE A 215 2.58 -9.31 -32.55
N ARG A 216 3.48 -10.29 -32.70
CA ARG A 216 3.82 -11.22 -31.61
C ARG A 216 4.39 -10.48 -30.40
N TRP A 217 5.29 -9.54 -30.63
CA TRP A 217 5.86 -8.71 -29.55
C TRP A 217 4.81 -7.84 -28.86
N ALA A 218 3.98 -7.12 -29.63
CA ALA A 218 2.92 -6.27 -29.08
C ALA A 218 1.85 -7.06 -28.30
N ASN A 219 1.67 -8.36 -28.61
CA ASN A 219 0.83 -9.27 -27.84
C ASN A 219 1.51 -9.85 -26.58
N GLY A 220 2.70 -9.36 -26.23
CA GLY A 220 3.41 -9.71 -24.99
C GLY A 220 4.31 -10.94 -25.09
N TYR A 221 4.52 -11.51 -26.29
CA TYR A 221 5.42 -12.65 -26.44
C TYR A 221 6.86 -12.28 -26.04
N GLY A 222 7.46 -13.05 -25.11
CA GLY A 222 8.83 -12.86 -24.65
C GLY A 222 9.02 -11.79 -23.56
N GLY A 223 7.95 -11.13 -23.10
CA GLY A 223 8.02 -10.16 -21.99
C GLY A 223 8.73 -8.84 -22.31
N TYR A 224 9.03 -8.59 -23.59
CA TYR A 224 9.75 -7.40 -24.08
C TYR A 224 8.88 -6.15 -24.15
N TYR A 225 7.56 -6.33 -24.19
CA TYR A 225 6.59 -5.28 -24.44
C TYR A 225 5.73 -5.02 -23.20
N GLN A 226 5.51 -3.74 -22.90
CA GLN A 226 4.62 -3.28 -21.85
C GLN A 226 3.70 -2.20 -22.39
N ARG A 227 2.39 -2.36 -22.20
CA ARG A 227 1.39 -1.37 -22.58
C ARG A 227 1.20 -0.34 -21.47
N ASP A 228 1.19 0.94 -21.82
CA ASP A 228 0.96 2.07 -20.90
C ASP A 228 -0.43 2.69 -21.18
N GLU A 229 -1.48 2.13 -20.58
CA GLU A 229 -2.86 2.63 -20.76
C GLU A 229 -3.03 4.09 -20.30
N LEU A 230 -3.79 4.85 -21.09
CA LEU A 230 -4.08 6.26 -20.81
C LEU A 230 -5.48 6.41 -20.25
N ALA A 231 -5.59 7.00 -19.05
CA ALA A 231 -6.87 7.37 -18.44
C ALA A 231 -7.91 6.24 -18.39
N GLN A 232 -7.44 4.99 -18.25
CA GLN A 232 -8.27 3.76 -18.24
C GLN A 232 -8.99 3.45 -19.56
N LEU A 233 -8.46 3.96 -20.67
CA LEU A 233 -8.94 3.71 -22.02
C LEU A 233 -7.99 2.70 -22.69
N LYS A 234 -8.38 1.43 -22.73
CA LYS A 234 -7.59 0.30 -23.26
C LYS A 234 -7.20 0.45 -24.72
N ALA A 235 -8.03 1.14 -25.51
CA ALA A 235 -7.75 1.44 -26.91
C ALA A 235 -6.71 2.56 -27.07
N LEU A 236 -6.48 3.36 -26.02
CA LEU A 236 -5.54 4.49 -26.02
C LEU A 236 -4.38 4.18 -25.09
N ALA A 237 -3.22 3.87 -25.64
CA ALA A 237 -2.09 3.47 -24.82
C ALA A 237 -0.78 3.92 -25.43
N GLY A 238 0.14 4.35 -24.59
CA GLY A 238 1.55 4.31 -24.93
C GLY A 238 2.09 2.88 -24.84
N PHE A 239 3.39 2.72 -25.06
CA PHE A 239 4.07 1.46 -24.78
C PHE A 239 5.55 1.67 -24.47
N ARG A 240 6.13 0.62 -23.88
CA ARG A 240 7.57 0.43 -23.70
C ARG A 240 7.95 -0.90 -24.31
N PHE A 241 9.05 -0.91 -25.04
CA PHE A 241 9.53 -2.10 -25.72
C PHE A 241 11.05 -2.19 -25.58
N THR A 242 11.55 -3.30 -25.04
CA THR A 242 12.97 -3.63 -25.04
C THR A 242 13.26 -4.51 -26.25
N ASN A 243 14.08 -4.04 -27.18
CA ASN A 243 14.39 -4.82 -28.38
C ASN A 243 15.21 -6.06 -28.01
N PRO A 244 14.75 -7.28 -28.35
CA PRO A 244 15.54 -8.49 -28.11
C PRO A 244 16.75 -8.62 -29.03
N ASN A 245 16.78 -7.90 -30.16
CA ASN A 245 17.82 -7.98 -31.18
C ASN A 245 18.41 -6.59 -31.50
N PRO A 246 19.03 -5.91 -30.51
CA PRO A 246 19.59 -4.57 -30.71
C PRO A 246 20.73 -4.55 -31.74
N GLU A 247 21.43 -5.66 -31.96
CA GLU A 247 22.54 -5.79 -32.90
C GLU A 247 22.15 -5.58 -34.37
N VAL A 248 20.86 -5.64 -34.70
CA VAL A 248 20.38 -5.51 -36.08
C VAL A 248 20.30 -4.04 -36.53
N ASN A 249 19.92 -3.14 -35.62
CA ASN A 249 19.62 -1.74 -35.95
C ASN A 249 20.09 -0.74 -34.87
N GLY A 250 20.84 -1.20 -33.87
CA GLY A 250 21.30 -0.41 -32.73
C GLY A 250 20.22 0.03 -31.74
N ILE A 251 18.94 -0.27 -31.99
CA ILE A 251 17.84 0.20 -31.14
C ILE A 251 17.67 -0.77 -29.98
N CYS A 252 17.94 -0.32 -28.76
CA CYS A 252 17.80 -1.16 -27.56
C CYS A 252 16.42 -1.03 -26.91
N TYR A 253 15.79 0.13 -27.07
CA TYR A 253 14.54 0.43 -26.36
C TYR A 253 13.70 1.43 -27.14
N VAL A 254 12.38 1.23 -27.13
CA VAL A 254 11.39 2.12 -27.76
C VAL A 254 10.34 2.48 -26.72
N GLN A 255 9.96 3.74 -26.66
CA GLN A 255 8.91 4.23 -25.79
C GLN A 255 8.00 5.21 -26.51
N LEU A 256 6.69 4.94 -26.47
CA LEU A 256 5.65 5.85 -26.93
C LEU A 256 4.85 6.34 -25.74
N TYR A 257 4.73 7.65 -25.56
CA TYR A 257 3.98 8.22 -24.43
C TYR A 257 3.40 9.59 -24.74
N THR A 258 2.37 9.97 -23.99
CA THR A 258 1.75 11.29 -24.05
C THR A 258 2.39 12.28 -23.09
N SER A 259 2.33 13.56 -23.43
CA SER A 259 2.79 14.65 -22.56
C SER A 259 1.76 15.10 -21.51
N ASP A 260 0.58 14.50 -21.43
CA ASP A 260 -0.48 14.89 -20.47
C ASP A 260 -0.03 14.86 -19.00
N LYS A 261 0.90 14.00 -18.64
CA LYS A 261 1.46 13.97 -17.28
C LYS A 261 2.12 15.29 -16.88
N SER A 262 2.53 16.14 -17.84
CA SER A 262 3.21 17.42 -17.58
C SER A 262 2.42 18.34 -16.64
N VAL A 263 1.08 18.28 -16.68
CA VAL A 263 0.20 19.11 -15.86
C VAL A 263 0.38 18.85 -14.35
N ILE A 264 0.81 17.64 -13.98
CA ILE A 264 1.02 17.24 -12.57
C ILE A 264 2.41 16.67 -12.30
N TYR A 265 3.32 16.84 -13.26
CA TYR A 265 4.64 16.24 -13.23
C TYR A 265 5.49 16.88 -12.14
N ASN A 266 6.10 16.05 -11.30
CA ASN A 266 6.99 16.50 -10.26
C ASN A 266 8.14 15.51 -10.10
N LEU A 267 9.31 15.87 -10.64
CA LEU A 267 10.54 15.09 -10.58
C LEU A 267 10.99 14.73 -9.16
N ASN A 268 10.51 15.45 -8.15
CA ASN A 268 10.83 15.16 -6.76
C ASN A 268 10.03 13.99 -6.17
N LEU A 269 8.95 13.56 -6.82
CA LEU A 269 8.13 12.45 -6.34
C LEU A 269 8.63 11.10 -6.90
N PRO A 270 8.51 9.99 -6.15
CA PRO A 270 8.98 8.66 -6.57
C PRO A 270 8.41 8.17 -7.90
N ASN A 271 7.18 8.55 -8.24
CA ASN A 271 6.50 8.18 -9.48
C ASN A 271 6.41 9.36 -10.47
N HIS A 272 7.15 10.44 -10.18
CA HIS A 272 7.15 11.69 -10.94
C HIS A 272 5.78 12.37 -11.12
N ALA A 273 4.77 11.95 -10.38
CA ALA A 273 3.41 12.47 -10.39
C ALA A 273 2.76 12.30 -9.01
N LYS A 274 1.79 13.17 -8.71
CA LYS A 274 1.03 13.07 -7.45
C LYS A 274 0.13 11.82 -7.49
N ARG A 275 0.11 11.09 -6.38
CA ARG A 275 -0.74 9.90 -6.16
C ARG A 275 -1.45 10.03 -4.80
N ILE A 276 -2.55 9.31 -4.65
CA ILE A 276 -3.26 9.15 -3.38
C ILE A 276 -3.40 7.66 -3.04
N THR A 277 -3.31 7.31 -1.76
CA THR A 277 -3.57 5.95 -1.28
C THR A 277 -4.87 5.89 -0.47
N THR A 278 -5.48 4.71 -0.36
CA THR A 278 -6.65 4.51 0.50
C THR A 278 -6.35 4.85 1.95
N TRP A 279 -5.15 4.48 2.46
CA TRP A 279 -4.70 4.88 3.79
C TRP A 279 -4.69 6.41 3.98
N GLN A 280 -4.22 7.18 2.99
CA GLN A 280 -4.20 8.64 3.08
C GLN A 280 -5.62 9.22 3.18
N ILE A 281 -6.57 8.67 2.42
CA ILE A 281 -7.98 9.05 2.48
C ILE A 281 -8.59 8.72 3.85
N LEU A 282 -8.40 7.49 4.32
CA LEU A 282 -8.95 7.03 5.59
C LEU A 282 -8.35 7.77 6.79
N GLY A 283 -7.05 8.02 6.74
CA GLY A 283 -6.30 8.64 7.83
C GLY A 283 -6.59 10.13 8.01
N ASP A 284 -6.84 10.86 6.92
CA ASP A 284 -7.13 12.30 6.90
C ASP A 284 -7.84 12.73 5.60
N TRP A 285 -9.18 12.66 5.61
CA TRP A 285 -10.00 13.00 4.44
C TRP A 285 -9.86 14.46 4.02
N ASP A 286 -9.86 15.39 4.99
CA ASP A 286 -9.78 16.81 4.68
C ASP A 286 -8.45 17.12 4.00
N LYS A 287 -7.34 16.53 4.46
CA LYS A 287 -6.05 16.67 3.80
C LYS A 287 -6.05 16.06 2.41
N ALA A 288 -6.61 14.85 2.23
CA ALA A 288 -6.71 14.22 0.91
C ALA A 288 -7.56 15.07 -0.06
N ARG A 289 -8.69 15.60 0.40
CA ARG A 289 -9.55 16.50 -0.37
C ARG A 289 -8.82 17.78 -0.78
N MET A 290 -8.25 18.51 0.18
CA MET A 290 -7.68 19.84 -0.03
C MET A 290 -6.36 19.81 -0.79
N HIS A 291 -5.53 18.77 -0.61
CA HIS A 291 -4.18 18.73 -1.18
C HIS A 291 -4.00 17.77 -2.37
N HIS A 292 -4.98 16.91 -2.64
CA HIS A 292 -4.96 16.01 -3.78
C HIS A 292 -6.14 16.23 -4.73
N PHE A 293 -7.37 15.94 -4.32
CA PHE A 293 -8.53 15.95 -5.22
C PHE A 293 -8.87 17.34 -5.76
N GLN A 294 -8.99 18.36 -4.89
CA GLN A 294 -9.32 19.71 -5.34
C GLN A 294 -8.25 20.33 -6.27
N PRO A 295 -6.95 20.25 -5.96
CA PRO A 295 -5.92 20.73 -6.89
C PRO A 295 -5.91 19.98 -8.21
N LEU A 296 -6.16 18.66 -8.21
CA LEU A 296 -6.18 17.87 -9.44
C LEU A 296 -7.40 18.20 -10.31
N ILE A 297 -8.57 18.41 -9.69
CA ILE A 297 -9.79 18.90 -10.37
C ILE A 297 -9.52 20.28 -11.00
N ALA A 298 -8.91 21.20 -10.25
CA ALA A 298 -8.56 22.53 -10.76
C ALA A 298 -7.59 22.42 -11.95
N ALA A 299 -6.55 21.59 -11.82
CA ALA A 299 -5.57 21.38 -12.89
C ALA A 299 -6.20 20.82 -14.17
N PHE A 300 -7.11 19.84 -14.08
CA PHE A 300 -7.83 19.33 -15.25
C PHE A 300 -8.78 20.35 -15.86
N ARG A 301 -9.46 21.17 -15.03
CA ARG A 301 -10.33 22.24 -15.50
C ARG A 301 -9.56 23.32 -16.24
N GLU A 302 -8.40 23.73 -15.73
CA GLU A 302 -7.52 24.70 -16.37
C GLU A 302 -6.92 24.12 -17.66
N ALA A 303 -6.46 22.86 -17.62
CA ALA A 303 -5.90 22.18 -18.79
C ALA A 303 -6.90 22.09 -19.95
N SER A 304 -8.19 21.89 -19.65
CA SER A 304 -9.27 21.89 -20.64
C SER A 304 -9.39 23.17 -21.46
N GLY A 305 -8.88 24.30 -21.00
CA GLY A 305 -8.92 25.57 -21.72
C GLY A 305 -7.58 26.05 -22.27
N ALA A 306 -6.47 25.41 -21.89
CA ALA A 306 -5.15 25.99 -22.08
C ALA A 306 -4.03 25.00 -22.41
N HIS A 307 -4.24 23.69 -22.23
CA HIS A 307 -3.16 22.71 -22.31
C HIS A 307 -3.33 21.75 -23.48
N GLU A 308 -2.50 21.94 -24.50
CA GLU A 308 -2.38 21.02 -25.63
C GLU A 308 -1.49 19.83 -25.24
N MET A 309 -1.58 18.74 -26.00
CA MET A 309 -0.81 17.53 -25.75
C MET A 309 0.01 17.16 -26.99
N SER A 310 1.13 16.48 -26.76
CA SER A 310 1.91 15.82 -27.80
C SER A 310 2.05 14.35 -27.46
N VAL A 311 2.28 13.54 -28.50
CA VAL A 311 2.77 12.17 -28.34
C VAL A 311 4.25 12.18 -28.66
N ARG A 312 5.06 11.55 -27.82
CA ARG A 312 6.48 11.37 -28.06
C ARG A 312 6.80 9.90 -28.30
N LEU A 313 7.45 9.63 -29.42
CA LEU A 313 8.09 8.36 -29.73
C LEU A 313 9.60 8.54 -29.49
N GLU A 314 10.11 7.95 -28.43
CA GLU A 314 11.52 7.96 -28.05
C GLU A 314 12.14 6.60 -28.35
N VAL A 315 13.31 6.59 -28.98
CA VAL A 315 14.12 5.39 -29.18
C VAL A 315 15.47 5.59 -28.52
N ARG A 316 15.95 4.56 -27.85
CA ARG A 316 17.34 4.47 -27.39
C ARG A 316 18.11 3.72 -28.45
N VAL A 317 19.06 4.40 -29.08
CA VAL A 317 19.91 3.84 -30.12
C VAL A 317 21.38 3.97 -29.74
N GLU A 318 22.19 3.00 -30.10
CA GLU A 318 23.65 3.10 -30.04
C GLU A 318 24.16 4.33 -30.80
N PHE A 319 25.19 5.00 -30.28
CA PHE A 319 25.74 6.19 -30.89
C PHE A 319 26.20 5.98 -32.35
N SER A 320 26.76 4.82 -32.70
CA SER A 320 27.16 4.52 -34.08
C SER A 320 25.96 4.41 -35.05
N GLN A 321 24.76 4.13 -34.54
CA GLN A 321 23.58 3.78 -35.34
C GLN A 321 22.55 4.93 -35.49
N TYR A 322 22.71 6.04 -34.76
CA TYR A 322 21.82 7.20 -34.91
C TYR A 322 21.62 7.75 -36.33
N PRO A 323 22.61 7.65 -37.25
CA PRO A 323 22.47 8.16 -38.62
C PRO A 323 21.39 7.43 -39.44
N PHE A 324 21.12 6.17 -39.10
CA PHE A 324 20.28 5.27 -39.90
C PHE A 324 18.84 5.16 -39.38
N VAL A 325 18.61 5.44 -38.10
CA VAL A 325 17.33 5.13 -37.43
C VAL A 325 16.40 6.34 -37.27
N GLN A 326 15.16 6.06 -36.89
CA GLN A 326 14.15 7.06 -36.52
C GLN A 326 13.98 8.15 -37.59
N LEU A 327 13.80 7.70 -38.82
CA LEU A 327 13.51 8.54 -39.97
C LEU A 327 12.14 9.21 -39.82
N ARG A 328 11.84 10.14 -40.73
CA ARG A 328 10.55 10.80 -40.76
C ARG A 328 9.44 9.78 -41.00
N VAL A 329 8.43 9.84 -40.15
CA VAL A 329 7.19 9.07 -40.34
C VAL A 329 6.33 9.77 -41.39
N PRO A 330 5.94 9.11 -42.49
CA PRO A 330 5.04 9.70 -43.47
C PRO A 330 3.71 10.11 -42.83
N ASP A 331 3.19 11.28 -43.20
CA ASP A 331 1.97 11.84 -42.60
C ASP A 331 0.76 10.89 -42.69
N GLU A 332 0.61 10.19 -43.83
CA GLU A 332 -0.46 9.19 -44.02
C GLU A 332 -0.35 8.04 -43.02
N GLN A 333 0.87 7.58 -42.75
CA GLN A 333 1.14 6.52 -41.78
C GLN A 333 0.90 7.03 -40.35
N ALA A 334 1.43 8.21 -40.01
CA ALA A 334 1.25 8.82 -38.69
C ALA A 334 -0.24 9.02 -38.33
N ARG A 335 -1.08 9.37 -39.31
CA ARG A 335 -2.54 9.50 -39.13
C ARG A 335 -3.23 8.21 -38.71
N THR A 336 -2.69 7.05 -39.08
CA THR A 336 -3.24 5.74 -38.68
C THR A 336 -2.77 5.30 -37.30
N TRP A 337 -1.78 5.97 -36.71
CA TRP A 337 -1.20 5.59 -35.42
C TRP A 337 -1.93 6.19 -34.23
N MET A 338 -2.75 7.22 -34.45
CA MET A 338 -3.29 8.03 -33.37
C MET A 338 -4.74 8.42 -33.64
N TYR A 339 -5.53 8.37 -32.58
CA TYR A 339 -6.75 9.15 -32.48
C TYR A 339 -6.42 10.60 -32.14
N TRP A 340 -7.37 11.50 -32.28
CA TRP A 340 -7.25 12.86 -31.77
C TRP A 340 -8.54 13.29 -31.09
N ALA A 341 -8.40 14.17 -30.10
CA ALA A 341 -9.52 14.80 -29.42
C ALA A 341 -9.25 16.29 -29.28
N ASP A 342 -10.30 17.10 -29.22
CA ASP A 342 -10.15 18.49 -28.79
C ASP A 342 -9.62 18.51 -27.34
N PRO A 343 -8.72 19.45 -26.98
CA PRO A 343 -8.25 19.57 -25.60
C PRO A 343 -9.39 19.67 -24.58
N LYS A 344 -10.48 20.37 -24.94
CA LYS A 344 -11.66 20.50 -24.08
C LYS A 344 -12.33 19.16 -23.82
N ASP A 345 -12.38 18.29 -24.81
CA ASP A 345 -13.04 16.98 -24.69
C ASP A 345 -12.16 16.00 -23.91
N TYR A 346 -10.85 15.93 -24.20
CA TYR A 346 -9.93 15.03 -23.52
C TYR A 346 -9.76 15.37 -22.04
N TRP A 347 -9.48 16.64 -21.74
CA TRP A 347 -9.34 17.09 -20.35
C TRP A 347 -10.69 17.16 -19.64
N GLY A 348 -11.75 17.51 -20.36
CA GLY A 348 -13.13 17.46 -19.87
C GLY A 348 -13.51 16.04 -19.42
N TRP A 349 -13.18 15.01 -20.20
CA TRP A 349 -13.37 13.61 -19.81
C TRP A 349 -12.70 13.28 -18.48
N LYS A 350 -11.41 13.63 -18.32
CA LYS A 350 -10.67 13.43 -17.06
C LYS A 350 -11.30 14.21 -15.90
N LEU A 351 -11.73 15.44 -16.14
CA LEU A 351 -12.39 16.30 -15.15
C LEU A 351 -13.70 15.68 -14.66
N TYR A 352 -14.62 15.36 -15.57
CA TYR A 352 -15.93 14.79 -15.20
C TYR A 352 -15.79 13.45 -14.49
N ARG A 353 -14.82 12.62 -14.91
CA ARG A 353 -14.54 11.34 -14.28
C ARG A 353 -13.98 11.52 -12.87
N LEU A 354 -13.05 12.44 -12.68
CA LEU A 354 -12.49 12.75 -11.35
C LEU A 354 -13.54 13.37 -10.41
N GLU A 355 -14.36 14.30 -10.89
CA GLU A 355 -15.47 14.89 -10.12
C GLU A 355 -16.48 13.82 -9.70
N SER A 356 -16.78 12.86 -10.59
CA SER A 356 -17.65 11.72 -10.27
C SER A 356 -17.04 10.84 -9.18
N ILE A 357 -15.77 10.45 -9.32
CA ILE A 357 -15.03 9.68 -8.30
C ILE A 357 -15.02 10.42 -6.96
N TYR A 358 -14.71 11.72 -7.00
CA TYR A 358 -14.66 12.58 -5.82
C TYR A 358 -16.02 12.69 -5.12
N SER A 359 -17.11 12.84 -5.89
CA SER A 359 -18.48 12.87 -5.36
C SER A 359 -18.84 11.58 -4.62
N VAL A 360 -18.51 10.42 -5.21
CA VAL A 360 -18.76 9.11 -4.59
C VAL A 360 -17.90 8.94 -3.34
N LEU A 361 -16.61 9.29 -3.40
CA LEU A 361 -15.71 9.24 -2.24
C LEU A 361 -16.20 10.13 -1.10
N ARG A 362 -16.71 11.33 -1.38
CA ARG A 362 -17.29 12.20 -0.35
C ARG A 362 -18.47 11.52 0.33
N THR A 363 -19.42 11.01 -0.44
CA THR A 363 -20.57 10.28 0.10
C THR A 363 -20.13 9.04 0.89
N TRP A 364 -19.08 8.34 0.43
CA TRP A 364 -18.46 7.21 1.13
C TRP A 364 -17.92 7.64 2.50
N MET A 365 -17.14 8.73 2.54
CA MET A 365 -16.55 9.26 3.77
C MET A 365 -17.61 9.75 4.75
N ASP A 366 -18.69 10.37 4.25
CA ASP A 366 -19.80 10.87 5.08
C ASP A 366 -20.61 9.73 5.73
N SER A 367 -20.62 8.54 5.12
CA SER A 367 -21.41 7.40 5.61
C SER A 367 -20.60 6.39 6.43
N ARG A 368 -19.27 6.56 6.51
CA ARG A 368 -18.35 5.53 7.05
C ARG A 368 -18.61 5.09 8.49
N ALA A 369 -19.15 5.99 9.31
CA ALA A 369 -19.52 5.70 10.70
C ALA A 369 -20.63 4.64 10.82
N ARG A 370 -21.34 4.35 9.72
CA ARG A 370 -22.46 3.40 9.65
C ARG A 370 -22.05 2.06 9.03
N PHE A 371 -20.81 1.94 8.58
CA PHE A 371 -20.31 0.72 7.97
C PHE A 371 -20.10 -0.35 9.05
N THR A 372 -20.59 -1.55 8.78
CA THR A 372 -20.53 -2.71 9.68
C THR A 372 -19.43 -3.66 9.21
N THR A 373 -18.82 -4.38 10.16
CA THR A 373 -17.65 -5.24 9.88
C THR A 373 -17.90 -6.28 8.80
N ASN A 374 -19.09 -6.90 8.82
CA ASN A 374 -19.51 -7.90 7.83
C ASN A 374 -19.59 -7.38 6.38
N LYS A 375 -19.52 -6.06 6.19
CA LYS A 375 -19.61 -5.39 4.89
C LYS A 375 -18.34 -4.62 4.51
N ILE A 376 -17.32 -4.65 5.36
CA ILE A 376 -16.00 -4.08 5.07
C ILE A 376 -15.46 -4.53 3.70
N PRO A 377 -15.56 -5.81 3.30
CA PRO A 377 -15.03 -6.22 2.00
C PRO A 377 -15.66 -5.46 0.83
N GLU A 378 -16.99 -5.34 0.80
CA GLU A 378 -17.72 -4.61 -0.26
C GLU A 378 -17.37 -3.11 -0.24
N VAL A 379 -17.43 -2.52 0.95
CA VAL A 379 -17.19 -1.10 1.20
C VAL A 379 -15.75 -0.69 0.84
N CYS A 380 -14.77 -1.48 1.26
CA CYS A 380 -13.37 -1.26 0.93
C CYS A 380 -13.07 -1.54 -0.52
N THR A 381 -13.72 -2.53 -1.14
CA THR A 381 -13.51 -2.80 -2.56
C THR A 381 -13.93 -1.59 -3.40
N LEU A 382 -15.03 -0.91 -3.05
CA LEU A 382 -15.40 0.35 -3.71
C LEU A 382 -14.34 1.44 -3.49
N LEU A 383 -13.85 1.60 -2.26
CA LEU A 383 -12.82 2.60 -1.94
C LEU A 383 -11.51 2.37 -2.72
N VAL A 384 -10.96 1.14 -2.71
CA VAL A 384 -9.72 0.81 -3.42
C VAL A 384 -9.88 1.00 -4.92
N THR A 385 -11.05 0.65 -5.47
CA THR A 385 -11.39 0.85 -6.87
C THR A 385 -11.39 2.34 -7.23
N LEU A 386 -12.10 3.17 -6.47
CA LEU A 386 -12.16 4.62 -6.72
C LEU A 386 -10.78 5.28 -6.64
N VAL A 387 -9.93 4.85 -5.71
CA VAL A 387 -8.54 5.33 -5.60
C VAL A 387 -7.69 4.89 -6.78
N TRP A 388 -7.79 3.62 -7.18
CA TRP A 388 -7.11 3.10 -8.36
C TRP A 388 -7.54 3.88 -9.62
N MET A 389 -8.84 4.10 -9.80
CA MET A 389 -9.39 4.89 -10.90
C MET A 389 -8.86 6.33 -10.91
N ALA A 390 -8.89 7.02 -9.77
CA ALA A 390 -8.40 8.40 -9.68
C ALA A 390 -6.92 8.51 -10.04
N ASN A 391 -6.07 7.58 -9.56
CA ASN A 391 -4.65 7.57 -9.89
C ASN A 391 -4.41 7.28 -11.37
N ALA A 392 -5.19 6.40 -11.98
CA ALA A 392 -5.08 6.00 -13.39
C ALA A 392 -5.48 7.11 -14.38
N LEU A 393 -6.14 8.20 -13.94
CA LEU A 393 -6.42 9.36 -14.79
C LEU A 393 -5.16 10.15 -15.16
N SER A 394 -4.11 10.05 -14.33
CA SER A 394 -2.86 10.80 -14.54
C SER A 394 -1.62 9.90 -14.60
N ASN A 395 -1.75 8.63 -14.24
CA ASN A 395 -0.67 7.66 -14.23
C ASN A 395 -1.07 6.41 -15.01
N ARG A 396 -0.07 5.59 -15.35
CA ARG A 396 -0.34 4.20 -15.74
C ARG A 396 -1.09 3.54 -14.56
N PRO A 397 -2.15 2.75 -14.81
CA PRO A 397 -2.72 1.91 -13.77
C PRO A 397 -1.65 1.07 -13.09
N ASP A 398 -1.78 0.86 -11.77
CA ASP A 398 -0.90 -0.09 -11.09
C ASP A 398 -1.15 -1.51 -11.61
N GLU A 399 -0.11 -2.33 -11.60
CA GLU A 399 -0.12 -3.69 -12.13
C GLU A 399 0.48 -4.70 -11.15
N GLY A 400 0.16 -5.97 -11.38
CA GLY A 400 0.54 -7.09 -10.53
C GLY A 400 -0.69 -7.67 -9.81
N ARG A 401 -0.53 -8.88 -9.27
CA ARG A 401 -1.63 -9.72 -8.77
C ARG A 401 -2.72 -8.99 -7.97
N THR A 402 -2.30 -8.13 -7.04
CA THR A 402 -3.19 -7.32 -6.18
C THR A 402 -4.02 -6.30 -6.98
N TRP A 403 -3.41 -5.65 -7.96
CA TRP A 403 -4.06 -4.63 -8.78
C TRP A 403 -4.87 -5.24 -9.94
N ASP A 404 -4.42 -6.39 -10.46
CA ASP A 404 -5.20 -7.21 -11.39
C ASP A 404 -6.50 -7.65 -10.73
N GLU A 405 -6.45 -8.12 -9.47
CA GLU A 405 -7.64 -8.45 -8.69
C GLU A 405 -8.60 -7.26 -8.53
N ILE A 406 -8.09 -6.07 -8.19
CA ILE A 406 -8.91 -4.85 -8.08
C ILE A 406 -9.56 -4.49 -9.41
N ARG A 407 -8.78 -4.52 -10.50
CA ARG A 407 -9.23 -4.19 -11.85
C ARG A 407 -10.31 -5.17 -12.32
N ASP A 408 -10.08 -6.45 -12.13
CA ASP A 408 -10.99 -7.50 -12.60
C ASP A 408 -12.28 -7.43 -11.78
N SER A 409 -12.19 -7.38 -10.43
CA SER A 409 -13.33 -7.24 -9.52
C SER A 409 -14.22 -6.03 -9.85
N SER A 410 -13.64 -4.91 -10.25
CA SER A 410 -14.38 -3.67 -10.55
C SER A 410 -14.92 -3.58 -11.99
N SER A 411 -14.56 -4.51 -12.87
CA SER A 411 -14.97 -4.49 -14.27
C SER A 411 -16.43 -4.95 -14.45
N VAL A 412 -17.03 -4.59 -15.58
CA VAL A 412 -18.21 -5.30 -16.09
C VAL A 412 -17.79 -6.74 -16.34
N HIS A 413 -18.64 -7.72 -16.05
CA HIS A 413 -18.37 -9.11 -16.39
C HIS A 413 -19.45 -9.62 -17.33
N ASP A 414 -19.08 -10.56 -18.19
CA ASP A 414 -19.97 -11.24 -19.11
C ASP A 414 -19.69 -12.74 -19.11
N MET A 415 -20.68 -13.54 -19.49
CA MET A 415 -20.54 -14.99 -19.62
C MET A 415 -19.94 -15.33 -20.98
N ILE A 416 -18.68 -15.75 -20.99
CA ILE A 416 -17.94 -16.14 -22.20
C ILE A 416 -17.55 -17.61 -22.05
N ASP A 417 -18.02 -18.47 -22.97
CA ASP A 417 -17.77 -19.92 -22.96
C ASP A 417 -18.10 -20.62 -21.63
N GLY A 418 -19.08 -20.10 -20.88
CA GLY A 418 -19.50 -20.64 -19.59
C GLY A 418 -18.70 -20.14 -18.39
N GLU A 419 -17.73 -19.25 -18.58
CA GLU A 419 -16.97 -18.59 -17.53
C GLU A 419 -17.38 -17.11 -17.40
N LEU A 420 -17.48 -16.62 -16.17
CA LEU A 420 -17.74 -15.20 -15.89
C LEU A 420 -16.42 -14.43 -15.99
N LEU A 421 -16.21 -13.68 -17.06
CA LEU A 421 -14.95 -12.99 -17.34
C LEU A 421 -15.13 -11.46 -17.34
N PRO A 422 -14.13 -10.68 -16.91
CA PRO A 422 -14.19 -9.23 -16.98
C PRO A 422 -14.15 -8.75 -18.45
N VAL A 423 -15.11 -7.92 -18.84
CA VAL A 423 -15.24 -7.31 -20.17
C VAL A 423 -15.22 -5.79 -20.09
N TRP A 424 -14.65 -5.16 -21.12
CA TRP A 424 -14.44 -3.70 -21.16
C TRP A 424 -15.19 -3.10 -22.35
N PRO A 425 -16.48 -2.75 -22.17
CA PRO A 425 -17.27 -2.17 -23.24
C PRO A 425 -16.61 -0.86 -23.71
N LEU A 426 -16.58 -0.66 -25.04
CA LEU A 426 -15.93 0.49 -25.68
C LEU A 426 -14.46 0.67 -25.30
N HIS A 427 -13.78 -0.40 -24.86
CA HIS A 427 -12.40 -0.36 -24.38
C HIS A 427 -12.17 0.62 -23.21
N ALA A 428 -13.19 1.00 -22.47
CA ALA A 428 -13.06 1.88 -21.31
C ALA A 428 -13.47 1.15 -20.04
N HIS A 429 -12.76 1.41 -18.95
CA HIS A 429 -13.19 0.90 -17.66
C HIS A 429 -14.44 1.65 -17.20
N PHE A 430 -15.48 0.94 -16.78
CA PHE A 430 -16.68 1.53 -16.20
C PHE A 430 -17.09 0.71 -14.97
N LEU A 431 -17.56 1.42 -13.94
CA LEU A 431 -18.35 0.79 -12.90
C LEU A 431 -19.74 0.54 -13.49
N HIS A 432 -20.16 -0.72 -13.56
CA HIS A 432 -21.43 -1.12 -14.18
C HIS A 432 -22.63 -0.35 -13.60
N SER A 433 -22.76 -0.34 -12.29
CA SER A 433 -23.85 0.30 -11.56
C SER A 433 -23.40 0.68 -10.16
N LEU A 434 -23.72 1.89 -9.71
CA LEU A 434 -23.50 2.32 -8.33
C LEU A 434 -24.86 2.55 -7.66
N LEU A 435 -25.26 1.58 -6.84
CA LEU A 435 -26.39 1.75 -5.92
C LEU A 435 -25.85 2.17 -4.57
N TYR A 436 -25.85 3.49 -4.36
CA TYR A 436 -25.38 4.07 -3.12
C TYR A 436 -26.31 5.18 -2.69
N SER A 437 -27.40 4.78 -2.04
CA SER A 437 -28.37 5.73 -1.50
C SER A 437 -27.80 6.41 -0.26
N ARG A 438 -28.25 7.64 -0.02
CA ARG A 438 -27.87 8.37 1.20
C ARG A 438 -28.36 7.55 2.40
N ASN A 439 -27.43 7.15 3.27
CA ASN A 439 -27.64 6.36 4.48
C ASN A 439 -27.52 4.83 4.34
N GLU A 440 -27.28 4.29 3.14
CA GLU A 440 -27.04 2.86 2.95
C GLU A 440 -25.54 2.56 2.80
N GLN A 441 -25.16 1.29 2.89
CA GLN A 441 -23.79 0.85 2.61
C GLN A 441 -23.69 0.48 1.12
N PRO A 442 -22.58 0.82 0.43
CA PRO A 442 -22.37 0.35 -0.92
C PRO A 442 -22.31 -1.18 -0.93
N ARG A 443 -22.92 -1.80 -1.93
CA ARG A 443 -22.84 -3.24 -2.16
C ARG A 443 -22.10 -3.55 -3.43
N MET A 444 -21.38 -4.66 -3.41
CA MET A 444 -20.81 -5.28 -4.61
C MET A 444 -21.10 -6.78 -4.63
N SER A 445 -21.20 -7.34 -5.83
CA SER A 445 -21.36 -8.79 -6.06
C SER A 445 -20.27 -9.57 -5.32
N GLY A 446 -20.61 -10.71 -4.73
CA GLY A 446 -19.68 -11.54 -3.93
C GLY A 446 -18.47 -11.99 -4.76
N ASN A 447 -18.73 -12.39 -6.01
CA ASN A 447 -17.75 -12.70 -7.04
C ASN A 447 -16.84 -11.53 -7.45
N ARG A 448 -17.21 -10.30 -7.07
CA ARG A 448 -16.55 -9.04 -7.46
C ARG A 448 -15.99 -8.29 -6.24
N VAL A 449 -15.88 -8.96 -5.10
CA VAL A 449 -15.23 -8.40 -3.90
C VAL A 449 -13.75 -8.75 -3.95
N VAL A 450 -12.91 -7.74 -3.74
CA VAL A 450 -11.47 -7.93 -3.60
C VAL A 450 -11.17 -8.63 -2.28
N SER A 451 -10.23 -9.57 -2.30
CA SER A 451 -9.86 -10.37 -1.13
C SER A 451 -9.44 -9.49 0.05
N ASN A 452 -9.72 -10.00 1.26
CA ASN A 452 -9.36 -9.33 2.50
C ASN A 452 -7.86 -9.06 2.61
N ASP A 453 -7.02 -9.96 2.07
CA ASP A 453 -5.56 -9.76 2.08
C ASP A 453 -5.15 -8.58 1.21
N THR A 454 -5.72 -8.46 0.00
CA THR A 454 -5.49 -7.29 -0.87
C THR A 454 -6.02 -6.01 -0.22
N ILE A 455 -7.24 -6.03 0.34
CA ILE A 455 -7.80 -4.86 1.04
C ILE A 455 -6.88 -4.41 2.17
N ARG A 456 -6.46 -5.33 3.04
CA ARG A 456 -5.58 -5.02 4.18
C ARG A 456 -4.22 -4.51 3.73
N TYR A 457 -3.69 -5.04 2.63
CA TYR A 457 -2.44 -4.56 2.04
C TYR A 457 -2.58 -3.13 1.52
N VAL A 458 -3.57 -2.85 0.66
CA VAL A 458 -3.74 -1.54 0.02
C VAL A 458 -4.16 -0.46 1.03
N CYS A 459 -4.97 -0.82 2.03
CA CYS A 459 -5.41 0.09 3.09
C CYS A 459 -4.39 0.28 4.23
N SER A 460 -3.22 -0.37 4.21
CA SER A 460 -2.19 -0.24 5.24
C SER A 460 -1.11 0.79 4.88
N SER A 461 -0.50 1.41 5.89
CA SER A 461 0.75 2.18 5.76
C SER A 461 2.00 1.42 6.23
N LYS A 462 1.83 0.20 6.74
CA LYS A 462 2.88 -0.60 7.38
C LYS A 462 2.94 -2.02 6.82
N LEU A 463 4.12 -2.63 6.96
CA LEU A 463 4.35 -4.07 6.80
C LEU A 463 4.72 -4.66 8.17
N PRO A 464 4.03 -5.70 8.67
CA PRO A 464 2.92 -6.43 8.03
C PRO A 464 1.65 -5.57 7.86
N PRO A 465 0.73 -5.96 6.95
CA PRO A 465 -0.56 -5.29 6.77
C PRO A 465 -1.38 -5.23 8.06
N ILE A 466 -2.16 -4.14 8.23
CA ILE A 466 -3.05 -3.96 9.39
C ILE A 466 -4.02 -5.14 9.55
N SER A 467 -4.42 -5.44 10.78
CA SER A 467 -5.46 -6.43 11.09
C SER A 467 -6.84 -5.99 10.61
N GLU A 468 -7.79 -6.93 10.54
CA GLU A 468 -9.19 -6.63 10.19
C GLU A 468 -9.85 -5.70 11.23
N ASP A 469 -9.50 -5.85 12.50
CA ASP A 469 -9.96 -4.96 13.58
C ASP A 469 -9.38 -3.55 13.43
N GLU A 470 -8.10 -3.41 13.09
CA GLU A 470 -7.47 -2.10 12.82
C GLU A 470 -8.07 -1.44 11.57
N LEU A 471 -8.36 -2.22 10.52
CA LEU A 471 -9.04 -1.71 9.32
C LEU A 471 -10.47 -1.25 9.66
N THR A 472 -11.19 -2.02 10.46
CA THR A 472 -12.53 -1.65 10.96
C THR A 472 -12.46 -0.33 11.71
N ALA A 473 -11.52 -0.21 12.66
CA ALA A 473 -11.34 1.01 13.44
C ALA A 473 -11.04 2.20 12.50
N LEU A 474 -10.13 2.02 11.54
CA LEU A 474 -9.76 3.04 10.58
C LEU A 474 -10.94 3.55 9.72
N ILE A 475 -11.89 2.66 9.40
CA ILE A 475 -13.08 3.00 8.62
C ILE A 475 -14.17 3.63 9.49
N SER A 476 -14.48 2.99 10.62
CA SER A 476 -15.62 3.35 11.48
C SER A 476 -15.35 4.56 12.37
N GLU A 477 -14.09 4.88 12.66
CA GLU A 477 -13.74 6.05 13.46
C GLU A 477 -13.80 7.34 12.65
N VAL A 478 -14.79 8.15 12.96
CA VAL A 478 -14.59 9.60 12.91
C VAL A 478 -13.59 9.89 14.02
N LYS A 479 -12.34 10.23 13.68
CA LYS A 479 -11.46 10.91 14.61
C LYS A 479 -12.19 12.17 15.08
N GLU A 480 -12.88 12.11 16.21
CA GLU A 480 -13.04 13.31 17.02
C GLU A 480 -11.60 13.76 17.26
N GLN A 481 -11.24 14.91 16.69
CA GLN A 481 -9.91 15.47 16.89
C GLN A 481 -9.73 15.70 18.39
N GLU A 482 -9.18 14.72 19.10
CA GLU A 482 -8.40 14.95 20.30
C GLU A 482 -7.19 15.78 19.87
N ARG A 483 -7.41 17.10 19.79
CA ARG A 483 -6.34 18.07 19.97
C ARG A 483 -5.92 17.97 21.43
N ASP A 484 -4.62 17.98 21.62
CA ASP A 484 -3.88 17.98 22.90
C ASP A 484 -3.67 16.62 23.57
N LEU A 485 -2.76 15.84 22.98
CA LEU A 485 -1.67 15.27 23.76
C LEU A 485 -0.35 15.55 23.04
N GLN A 486 0.32 16.62 23.48
CA GLN A 486 1.71 16.92 23.14
C GLN A 486 2.67 15.88 23.76
N PRO A 487 3.92 15.82 23.25
CA PRO A 487 4.78 14.66 23.26
C PRO A 487 5.66 14.59 24.50
N ASP A 488 6.09 13.37 24.86
CA ASP A 488 7.47 13.06 25.27
C ASP A 488 7.53 11.64 25.83
N ALA A 489 8.20 10.75 25.10
CA ALA A 489 8.99 9.68 25.70
C ALA A 489 10.16 9.42 24.76
N LEU A 490 11.30 9.90 25.23
CA LEU A 490 12.62 9.79 24.64
C LEU A 490 12.98 8.35 24.26
N ASP A 491 13.67 8.29 23.13
CA ASP A 491 14.46 7.20 22.60
C ASP A 491 15.46 6.70 23.66
N GLU A 492 15.40 5.42 24.02
CA GLU A 492 16.51 4.70 24.63
C GLU A 492 16.88 3.50 23.76
N GLY A 493 17.90 3.69 22.91
CA GLY A 493 18.91 2.67 22.62
C GLY A 493 18.83 1.91 21.28
N PRO A 494 19.99 1.49 20.73
CA PRO A 494 20.09 0.85 19.42
C PRO A 494 19.50 -0.56 19.46
N GLY A 495 18.34 -0.71 18.82
CA GLY A 495 17.68 -2.00 18.62
C GLY A 495 18.51 -2.94 17.76
N HIS A 496 18.99 -4.03 18.36
CA HIS A 496 19.48 -5.21 17.64
C HIS A 496 18.39 -5.73 16.68
N PRO A 497 18.76 -6.32 15.52
CA PRO A 497 17.81 -6.92 14.61
C PRO A 497 17.21 -8.17 15.27
N HIS A 498 16.05 -8.01 15.90
CA HIS A 498 15.26 -9.12 16.39
C HIS A 498 14.71 -9.89 15.19
N ARG A 499 15.42 -10.95 14.78
CA ARG A 499 14.79 -12.13 14.18
C ARG A 499 13.70 -12.60 15.13
N VAL A 500 12.45 -12.30 14.80
CA VAL A 500 11.28 -12.84 15.50
C VAL A 500 11.18 -14.33 15.14
N TYR A 501 11.96 -15.14 15.84
CA TYR A 501 11.59 -16.54 16.03
C TYR A 501 10.33 -16.54 16.91
N PRO A 502 9.34 -17.40 16.64
CA PRO A 502 8.18 -17.52 17.52
C PRO A 502 8.70 -18.03 18.87
N VAL A 503 8.88 -17.11 19.82
CA VAL A 503 9.12 -17.46 21.21
C VAL A 503 7.92 -18.31 21.61
N ALA A 504 8.17 -19.56 22.01
CA ALA A 504 7.14 -20.43 22.52
C ALA A 504 6.45 -19.70 23.69
N MET A 505 5.31 -19.07 23.41
CA MET A 505 4.57 -18.33 24.42
C MET A 505 4.20 -19.32 25.51
N ALA A 506 4.57 -19.01 26.76
CA ALA A 506 4.12 -19.80 27.90
C ALA A 506 2.59 -19.99 27.80
N ASN A 507 2.07 -21.20 28.08
CA ASN A 507 0.65 -21.57 27.96
C ASN A 507 -0.35 -20.53 28.54
N LYS A 508 0.11 -19.66 29.45
CA LYS A 508 -0.65 -18.55 30.03
C LYS A 508 -1.08 -17.48 29.01
N GLN A 509 -0.38 -17.31 27.89
CA GLN A 509 -0.65 -16.26 26.88
C GLN A 509 -1.29 -16.78 25.58
N GLN A 510 -1.49 -18.09 25.43
CA GLN A 510 -2.11 -18.63 24.20
C GLN A 510 -3.60 -18.30 24.12
N VAL A 511 -4.09 -17.87 22.96
CA VAL A 511 -5.53 -17.67 22.72
C VAL A 511 -6.25 -19.02 22.73
N VAL A 512 -7.28 -19.14 23.55
CA VAL A 512 -8.12 -20.33 23.69
C VAL A 512 -9.26 -20.26 22.69
N ARG A 513 -9.40 -21.30 21.85
CA ARG A 513 -10.41 -21.42 20.78
C ARG A 513 -11.37 -22.59 20.99
N ALA A 514 -11.53 -23.03 22.24
CA ALA A 514 -12.42 -24.13 22.56
C ALA A 514 -13.88 -23.76 22.27
N LYS A 515 -14.63 -24.71 21.72
CA LYS A 515 -16.04 -24.57 21.39
C LYS A 515 -16.90 -25.58 22.15
N ALA A 516 -18.16 -25.26 22.35
CA ALA A 516 -19.16 -26.20 22.84
C ALA A 516 -19.29 -27.39 21.89
N ARG A 517 -19.35 -28.60 22.46
CA ARG A 517 -19.49 -29.85 21.69
C ARG A 517 -20.84 -29.94 20.99
N GLU A 518 -21.86 -29.39 21.62
CA GLU A 518 -23.24 -29.39 21.14
C GLU A 518 -23.63 -27.95 20.78
N ARG A 519 -24.13 -27.76 19.56
CA ARG A 519 -24.68 -26.48 19.12
C ARG A 519 -25.94 -26.18 19.94
N GLN A 520 -25.99 -25.00 20.54
CA GLN A 520 -27.13 -24.61 21.36
C GLN A 520 -28.26 -24.06 20.46
N PRO A 521 -29.53 -24.30 20.85
CA PRO A 521 -30.67 -23.64 20.21
C PRO A 521 -30.52 -22.13 20.38
N ASP A 522 -30.95 -21.37 19.38
CA ASP A 522 -30.81 -19.92 19.38
C ASP A 522 -31.58 -19.28 20.54
N GLN A 523 -30.85 -18.81 21.55
CA GLN A 523 -31.43 -18.26 22.77
C GLN A 523 -31.86 -16.81 22.62
N PHE A 524 -31.46 -16.16 21.53
CA PHE A 524 -31.68 -14.73 21.32
C PHE A 524 -32.56 -14.43 20.10
N ALA A 525 -33.14 -15.46 19.47
CA ALA A 525 -33.96 -15.32 18.27
C ALA A 525 -35.14 -14.33 18.44
N ASP A 526 -35.74 -14.28 19.63
CA ASP A 526 -36.88 -13.40 19.92
C ASP A 526 -36.48 -12.01 20.43
N VAL A 527 -35.21 -11.80 20.76
CA VAL A 527 -34.72 -10.59 21.46
C VAL A 527 -33.86 -9.73 20.55
N LEU A 528 -33.03 -10.35 19.71
CA LEU A 528 -32.22 -9.64 18.74
C LEU A 528 -32.94 -9.66 17.40
N PRO A 529 -33.37 -8.49 16.87
CA PRO A 529 -33.95 -8.45 15.54
C PRO A 529 -32.89 -8.93 14.55
N GLU A 530 -33.26 -9.90 13.73
CA GLU A 530 -32.39 -10.31 12.63
C GLU A 530 -32.20 -9.14 11.66
N PRO A 531 -30.98 -8.91 11.17
CA PRO A 531 -30.78 -7.92 10.13
C PRO A 531 -31.66 -8.29 8.95
N GLU A 532 -32.28 -7.27 8.33
CA GLU A 532 -33.16 -7.51 7.17
C GLU A 532 -32.44 -8.43 6.17
N PRO A 533 -33.17 -9.42 5.60
CA PRO A 533 -32.61 -10.28 4.58
C PRO A 533 -31.94 -9.40 3.52
N ILE A 534 -30.77 -9.83 3.05
CA ILE A 534 -30.03 -9.16 1.99
C ILE A 534 -31.01 -8.87 0.85
N ARG A 535 -31.43 -7.61 0.72
CA ARG A 535 -32.32 -7.18 -0.36
C ARG A 535 -31.70 -7.59 -1.69
N GLY A 536 -32.42 -8.38 -2.46
CA GLY A 536 -32.05 -8.73 -3.83
C GLY A 536 -32.08 -7.49 -4.71
N TYR A 537 -31.07 -7.32 -5.55
CA TYR A 537 -31.01 -6.24 -6.53
C TYR A 537 -31.09 -6.80 -7.94
N ASP A 538 -31.60 -6.03 -8.89
CA ASP A 538 -31.68 -6.44 -10.31
C ASP A 538 -30.30 -6.83 -10.88
N SER A 539 -29.20 -6.28 -10.35
CA SER A 539 -27.83 -6.69 -10.73
C SER A 539 -27.41 -8.07 -10.19
N GLU A 540 -28.16 -8.63 -9.24
CA GLU A 540 -28.00 -9.99 -8.73
C GLU A 540 -28.77 -11.01 -9.58
N ASP A 541 -29.64 -10.58 -10.50
CA ASP A 541 -30.27 -11.48 -11.49
C ASP A 541 -29.22 -12.08 -12.46
N GLU A 542 -28.04 -11.45 -12.55
CA GLU A 542 -26.85 -11.94 -13.27
C GLU A 542 -25.77 -12.51 -12.33
N ASP A 543 -25.97 -12.47 -11.01
CA ASP A 543 -25.05 -13.01 -10.00
C ASP A 543 -25.53 -14.42 -9.61
N TYR A 544 -25.04 -15.44 -10.32
CA TYR A 544 -25.41 -16.84 -10.09
C TYR A 544 -25.00 -17.40 -8.69
N GLU A 545 -24.33 -16.60 -7.85
CA GLU A 545 -23.89 -17.00 -6.52
C GLU A 545 -25.01 -16.85 -5.48
N GLU A 546 -25.58 -17.97 -5.04
CA GLU A 546 -26.33 -18.00 -3.79
C GLU A 546 -25.37 -17.71 -2.62
N ARG A 547 -25.32 -16.45 -2.20
CA ARG A 547 -24.47 -16.07 -1.06
C ARG A 547 -24.87 -16.91 0.16
N PRO A 548 -23.91 -17.54 0.86
CA PRO A 548 -24.22 -18.26 2.08
C PRO A 548 -24.89 -17.31 3.05
N ARG A 549 -26.11 -17.65 3.47
CA ARG A 549 -26.84 -16.83 4.43
C ARG A 549 -25.96 -16.67 5.67
N PRO A 550 -25.60 -15.42 6.04
CA PRO A 550 -24.76 -15.22 7.21
C PRO A 550 -25.44 -15.83 8.43
N THR A 551 -24.65 -16.44 9.32
CA THR A 551 -25.19 -16.93 10.60
C THR A 551 -25.90 -15.78 11.32
N PRO A 552 -27.15 -15.98 11.77
CA PRO A 552 -27.93 -15.03 12.54
C PRO A 552 -27.12 -14.36 13.64
N LEU A 553 -27.36 -13.05 13.88
CA LEU A 553 -26.66 -12.34 14.96
C LEU A 553 -26.98 -12.94 16.33
N SER A 554 -28.25 -13.32 16.51
CA SER A 554 -28.77 -14.03 17.67
C SER A 554 -28.04 -15.37 17.91
N GLN A 555 -27.93 -16.21 16.88
CA GLN A 555 -27.18 -17.46 16.96
C GLN A 555 -25.69 -17.23 17.25
N LYS A 556 -25.05 -16.22 16.63
CA LYS A 556 -23.64 -15.90 16.93
C LYS A 556 -23.46 -15.52 18.40
N LEU A 557 -24.37 -14.74 18.97
CA LEU A 557 -24.34 -14.41 20.39
C LEU A 557 -24.54 -15.66 21.27
N THR A 558 -25.48 -16.54 20.89
CA THR A 558 -25.70 -17.84 21.53
C THR A 558 -24.42 -18.67 21.56
N ASP A 559 -23.73 -18.79 20.42
CA ASP A 559 -22.50 -19.57 20.29
C ASP A 559 -21.38 -18.96 21.16
N ILE A 560 -21.22 -17.63 21.14
CA ILE A 560 -20.24 -16.90 21.97
C ILE A 560 -20.47 -17.17 23.46
N ILE A 561 -21.70 -17.02 23.94
CA ILE A 561 -22.05 -17.24 25.35
C ILE A 561 -21.86 -18.71 25.73
N SER A 562 -22.11 -19.63 24.80
CA SER A 562 -21.95 -21.08 25.03
C SER A 562 -20.50 -21.52 25.08
N ASP A 563 -19.64 -20.91 24.25
CA ASP A 563 -18.22 -21.20 24.18
C ASP A 563 -17.45 -20.60 25.36
N LEU A 564 -17.86 -19.40 25.83
CA LEU A 564 -17.14 -18.63 26.83
C LEU A 564 -16.81 -19.41 28.12
N PRO A 565 -17.74 -20.15 28.77
CA PRO A 565 -17.43 -20.95 29.94
C PRO A 565 -16.32 -21.98 29.71
N ILE A 566 -16.38 -22.69 28.59
CA ILE A 566 -15.39 -23.70 28.23
C ILE A 566 -14.01 -23.05 28.09
N GLN A 567 -13.94 -21.88 27.44
CA GLN A 567 -12.70 -21.14 27.29
C GLN A 567 -12.14 -20.63 28.63
N ILE A 568 -13.01 -20.13 29.52
CA ILE A 568 -12.64 -19.70 30.88
C ILE A 568 -12.00 -20.85 31.67
N PHE A 569 -12.56 -22.06 31.59
CA PHE A 569 -12.04 -23.24 32.27
C PHE A 569 -10.71 -23.75 31.70
N GLN A 570 -10.44 -23.57 30.41
CA GLN A 570 -9.11 -23.87 29.86
C GLN A 570 -8.02 -22.96 30.42
N LYS A 571 -8.40 -21.79 30.93
CA LYS A 571 -7.52 -20.86 31.67
C LYS A 571 -7.58 -21.06 33.19
N CYS A 572 -8.23 -22.12 33.68
CA CYS A 572 -8.31 -22.42 35.10
C CYS A 572 -6.91 -22.48 35.73
N PRO A 573 -6.69 -21.83 36.88
CA PRO A 573 -5.39 -21.73 37.51
C PRO A 573 -4.94 -23.07 38.10
N GLN A 574 -3.63 -23.28 38.12
CA GLN A 574 -2.99 -24.38 38.85
C GLN A 574 -2.39 -23.86 40.16
N GLN A 575 -2.30 -24.75 41.14
CA GLN A 575 -1.55 -24.57 42.37
C GLN A 575 -0.06 -24.41 42.07
N LYS A 576 0.68 -23.79 43.00
CA LYS A 576 2.15 -23.69 42.90
C LYS A 576 2.85 -25.05 42.85
N SER A 577 2.22 -26.09 43.41
CA SER A 577 2.66 -27.49 43.36
C SER A 577 2.47 -28.14 41.99
N GLY A 578 1.81 -27.48 41.03
CA GLY A 578 1.49 -28.02 39.71
C GLY A 578 0.12 -28.71 39.63
N HIS A 579 -0.54 -28.98 40.76
CA HIS A 579 -1.90 -29.56 40.76
C HIS A 579 -2.97 -28.54 40.33
N SER A 580 -3.99 -28.97 39.60
CA SER A 580 -5.12 -28.11 39.23
C SER A 580 -5.96 -27.75 40.48
N TRP A 581 -6.47 -26.52 40.55
CA TRP A 581 -7.53 -26.20 41.53
C TRP A 581 -8.88 -26.82 41.16
N CYS A 582 -9.11 -27.06 39.87
CA CYS A 582 -10.29 -27.78 39.38
C CYS A 582 -10.06 -29.28 39.55
N ALA A 583 -11.00 -29.98 40.20
CA ALA A 583 -10.97 -31.41 40.47
C ALA A 583 -11.06 -32.26 39.21
N PHE A 584 -11.58 -31.69 38.13
CA PHE A 584 -11.75 -32.35 36.85
C PHE A 584 -10.74 -31.85 35.82
N ASP A 585 -10.34 -32.74 34.91
CA ASP A 585 -9.57 -32.34 33.74
C ASP A 585 -10.36 -31.38 32.83
N ARG A 586 -9.65 -30.57 32.06
CA ARG A 586 -10.19 -29.61 31.10
C ARG A 586 -11.10 -30.24 30.05
N SER A 587 -10.96 -31.55 29.80
CA SER A 587 -11.78 -32.31 28.86
C SER A 587 -13.04 -32.93 29.49
N SER A 588 -13.28 -32.66 30.78
CA SER A 588 -14.37 -33.28 31.53
C SER A 588 -15.75 -32.99 30.94
N PRO A 589 -16.63 -34.00 30.85
CA PRO A 589 -18.00 -33.81 30.38
C PRO A 589 -18.84 -32.93 31.31
N MET A 590 -18.33 -32.56 32.50
CA MET A 590 -18.99 -31.62 33.41
C MET A 590 -18.76 -30.15 33.05
N ILE A 591 -17.71 -29.84 32.26
CA ILE A 591 -17.43 -28.47 31.81
C ILE A 591 -18.21 -28.25 30.51
N ARG A 592 -19.47 -27.83 30.64
CA ARG A 592 -20.39 -27.52 29.54
C ARG A 592 -20.74 -26.03 29.52
N HIS A 593 -21.51 -25.59 28.51
CA HIS A 593 -21.97 -24.21 28.37
C HIS A 593 -22.78 -23.70 29.59
N ASN A 594 -23.42 -24.60 30.34
CA ASN A 594 -24.25 -24.25 31.51
C ASN A 594 -23.53 -24.43 32.86
N VAL A 595 -22.20 -24.61 32.87
CA VAL A 595 -21.42 -24.88 34.10
C VAL A 595 -21.59 -23.80 35.18
N PHE A 596 -21.78 -22.54 34.76
CA PHE A 596 -22.00 -21.42 35.68
C PHE A 596 -23.44 -21.31 36.20
N CYS A 597 -24.38 -22.10 35.67
CA CYS A 597 -25.79 -22.04 36.05
C CYS A 597 -26.15 -22.89 37.28
N SER A 598 -25.18 -23.57 37.91
CA SER A 598 -25.42 -24.48 39.03
C SER A 598 -24.33 -24.37 40.11
N LEU A 599 -24.75 -24.22 41.37
CA LEU A 599 -23.86 -24.24 42.54
C LEU A 599 -23.35 -25.62 42.88
N GLU A 600 -24.14 -26.66 42.63
CA GLU A 600 -23.68 -28.05 42.78
C GLU A 600 -22.46 -28.30 41.90
N THR A 601 -22.47 -27.73 40.69
CA THR A 601 -21.36 -27.86 39.75
C THR A 601 -20.12 -27.09 40.25
N LEU A 602 -20.29 -25.92 40.88
CA LEU A 602 -19.19 -25.18 41.51
C LEU A 602 -18.48 -26.03 42.56
N ASP A 603 -19.23 -26.58 43.50
CA ASP A 603 -18.67 -27.30 44.65
C ASP A 603 -18.02 -28.62 44.23
N LEU A 604 -18.55 -29.28 43.19
CA LEU A 604 -17.93 -30.45 42.56
C LEU A 604 -16.63 -30.11 41.84
N LEU A 605 -16.62 -29.04 41.04
CA LEU A 605 -15.44 -28.63 40.25
C LEU A 605 -14.34 -28.06 41.14
N PHE A 606 -14.70 -27.32 42.19
CA PHE A 606 -13.77 -26.68 43.12
C PHE A 606 -14.10 -27.06 44.57
N PRO A 607 -13.65 -28.25 45.03
CA PRO A 607 -13.85 -28.68 46.42
C PRO A 607 -13.26 -27.73 47.45
N SER A 608 -12.36 -26.84 47.03
CA SER A 608 -11.86 -25.72 47.82
C SER A 608 -11.82 -24.43 47.02
N HIS A 609 -12.53 -23.40 47.47
CA HIS A 609 -12.59 -22.08 46.83
C HIS A 609 -12.90 -20.98 47.84
N ILE A 610 -12.73 -19.72 47.41
CA ILE A 610 -13.03 -18.54 48.22
C ILE A 610 -14.26 -17.87 47.62
N ARG A 611 -15.36 -17.91 48.36
CA ARG A 611 -16.66 -17.37 47.95
C ARG A 611 -16.79 -15.93 48.45
N PHE A 612 -16.97 -15.02 47.50
CA PHE A 612 -17.35 -13.63 47.75
C PHE A 612 -18.88 -13.51 47.77
N GLY A 613 -19.40 -12.57 48.54
CA GLY A 613 -20.84 -12.36 48.68
C GLY A 613 -21.53 -11.89 47.39
N SER A 614 -22.84 -11.73 47.44
CA SER A 614 -23.72 -11.25 46.35
C SER A 614 -23.61 -9.73 46.11
N GLU A 615 -22.40 -9.19 46.10
CA GLU A 615 -22.19 -7.75 45.97
C GLU A 615 -22.41 -7.31 44.52
N THR A 616 -23.53 -6.62 44.25
CA THR A 616 -23.97 -6.23 42.90
C THR A 616 -22.88 -5.55 42.09
N ASP A 617 -22.17 -4.57 42.66
CA ASP A 617 -21.11 -3.84 41.95
C ASP A 617 -19.99 -4.75 41.46
N LYS A 618 -19.61 -5.75 42.25
CA LYS A 618 -18.51 -6.67 41.90
C LYS A 618 -18.94 -7.69 40.85
N TRP A 619 -20.17 -8.16 40.94
CA TRP A 619 -20.77 -9.00 39.91
C TRP A 619 -20.84 -8.26 38.57
N THR A 620 -21.39 -7.04 38.56
CA THR A 620 -21.49 -6.19 37.37
C THR A 620 -20.11 -5.91 36.76
N VAL A 621 -19.11 -5.53 37.55
CA VAL A 621 -17.74 -5.31 37.04
C VAL A 621 -17.14 -6.59 36.42
N THR A 622 -17.48 -7.77 36.95
CA THR A 622 -16.99 -9.04 36.40
C THR A 622 -17.65 -9.35 35.06
N VAL A 623 -18.97 -9.18 34.97
CA VAL A 623 -19.75 -9.35 33.73
C VAL A 623 -19.30 -8.34 32.67
N ASP A 624 -19.08 -7.08 33.05
CA ASP A 624 -18.62 -6.01 32.15
C ASP A 624 -17.28 -6.32 31.49
N ARG A 625 -16.37 -7.00 32.21
CA ARG A 625 -15.06 -7.40 31.67
C ARG A 625 -15.15 -8.55 30.69
N LEU A 626 -16.12 -9.46 30.88
CA LEU A 626 -16.37 -10.59 29.97
C LEU A 626 -17.10 -10.14 28.70
N PHE A 627 -18.02 -9.18 28.84
CA PHE A 627 -18.81 -8.59 27.76
C PHE A 627 -18.55 -7.08 27.67
N PRO A 628 -17.34 -6.66 27.25
CA PRO A 628 -16.97 -5.25 27.19
C PRO A 628 -17.73 -4.55 26.07
N LYS A 629 -17.99 -3.26 26.25
CA LYS A 629 -18.40 -2.39 25.13
C LYS A 629 -17.28 -2.33 24.09
N PHE A 630 -17.64 -2.20 22.82
CA PHE A 630 -16.70 -2.06 21.73
C PHE A 630 -15.83 -0.82 21.94
N THR A 631 -14.55 -1.05 22.22
CA THR A 631 -13.49 -0.06 22.10
C THR A 631 -12.60 -0.44 20.92
N PRO A 632 -12.15 0.52 20.12
CA PRO A 632 -11.29 0.23 18.97
C PRO A 632 -9.92 -0.27 19.41
N VAL A 633 -9.37 0.34 20.45
CA VAL A 633 -8.11 -0.09 21.05
C VAL A 633 -8.40 -1.21 22.07
N PRO A 634 -7.78 -2.39 21.93
CA PRO A 634 -7.86 -3.43 22.95
C PRO A 634 -7.22 -2.96 24.25
N VAL A 635 -7.95 -3.02 25.36
CA VAL A 635 -7.37 -2.83 26.69
C VAL A 635 -6.52 -4.07 27.01
N THR A 636 -5.19 -3.91 26.98
CA THR A 636 -4.21 -5.01 27.14
C THR A 636 -3.93 -5.37 28.60
N SER A 637 -4.49 -4.64 29.57
CA SER A 637 -4.13 -4.78 30.99
C SER A 637 -4.74 -5.99 31.70
N ASP A 638 -5.69 -6.71 31.10
CA ASP A 638 -6.40 -7.80 31.77
C ASP A 638 -5.76 -9.17 31.49
N GLN A 639 -5.06 -9.74 32.49
CA GLN A 639 -4.38 -11.02 32.36
C GLN A 639 -5.38 -12.18 32.16
N GLY A 640 -5.25 -12.89 31.04
CA GLY A 640 -6.04 -14.08 30.72
C GLY A 640 -7.39 -13.78 30.04
N LEU A 641 -7.98 -12.60 30.22
CA LEU A 641 -9.20 -12.19 29.53
C LEU A 641 -8.97 -11.98 28.02
N HIS A 642 -7.85 -11.35 27.65
CA HIS A 642 -7.42 -11.20 26.24
C HIS A 642 -7.07 -12.52 25.56
N CYS A 643 -7.03 -13.64 26.30
CA CYS A 643 -6.79 -14.96 25.74
C CYS A 643 -8.09 -15.70 25.39
N LEU A 644 -9.28 -15.13 25.65
CA LEU A 644 -10.57 -15.77 25.40
C LEU A 644 -11.07 -15.38 24.01
N LYS A 645 -11.03 -16.30 23.03
CA LYS A 645 -11.51 -16.02 21.67
C LYS A 645 -12.97 -15.60 21.64
N ALA A 646 -13.83 -16.16 22.49
CA ALA A 646 -15.24 -15.80 22.59
C ALA A 646 -15.45 -14.33 23.01
N ARG A 647 -14.56 -13.80 23.86
CA ARG A 647 -14.58 -12.37 24.24
C ARG A 647 -14.20 -11.48 23.06
N ASP A 648 -13.21 -11.89 22.28
CA ASP A 648 -12.84 -11.18 21.05
C ASP A 648 -13.94 -11.29 20.00
N ASP A 649 -14.55 -12.47 19.82
CA ASP A 649 -15.72 -12.69 18.95
C ASP A 649 -16.89 -11.79 19.35
N PHE A 650 -17.12 -11.59 20.66
CA PHE A 650 -18.15 -10.67 21.14
C PHE A 650 -17.86 -9.21 20.75
N ARG A 651 -16.59 -8.79 20.78
CA ARG A 651 -16.20 -7.45 20.30
C ARG A 651 -16.37 -7.35 18.79
N SER A 652 -15.95 -8.35 18.02
CA SER A 652 -16.15 -8.40 16.57
C SER A 652 -17.63 -8.43 16.19
N LEU A 653 -18.48 -9.12 16.97
CA LEU A 653 -19.93 -9.16 16.78
C LEU A 653 -20.55 -7.77 16.93
N GLN A 654 -20.13 -6.98 17.93
CA GLN A 654 -20.56 -5.59 18.08
C GLN A 654 -20.19 -4.74 16.86
N GLY A 655 -19.04 -4.99 16.22
CA GLY A 655 -18.66 -4.34 14.96
C GLY A 655 -19.62 -4.64 13.79
N GLY A 656 -20.30 -5.79 13.84
CA GLY A 656 -21.28 -6.22 12.84
C GLY A 656 -22.67 -5.61 13.01
N VAL A 657 -22.87 -4.82 14.07
CA VAL A 657 -24.15 -4.21 14.43
C VAL A 657 -24.06 -2.68 14.29
N PRO A 658 -25.14 -2.00 13.81
CA PRO A 658 -25.19 -0.53 13.76
C PRO A 658 -24.84 0.10 15.11
N ARG A 659 -24.13 1.24 15.08
CA ARG A 659 -23.55 1.87 16.29
C ARG A 659 -24.59 2.10 17.39
N GLU A 660 -25.77 2.55 17.00
CA GLU A 660 -26.93 2.83 17.85
C GLU A 660 -27.53 1.58 18.52
N GLN A 661 -27.28 0.38 17.99
CA GLN A 661 -27.77 -0.89 18.53
C GLN A 661 -26.72 -1.65 19.36
N ARG A 662 -25.45 -1.20 19.36
CA ARG A 662 -24.36 -1.91 20.07
C ARG A 662 -24.56 -1.95 21.58
N ASP A 663 -24.99 -0.84 22.17
CA ASP A 663 -25.26 -0.79 23.62
C ASP A 663 -26.39 -1.73 24.02
N GLU A 664 -27.39 -1.89 23.15
CA GLU A 664 -28.50 -2.82 23.37
C GLU A 664 -28.05 -4.28 23.26
N LEU A 665 -27.22 -4.63 22.27
CA LEU A 665 -26.60 -5.95 22.17
C LEU A 665 -25.80 -6.29 23.44
N VAL A 666 -25.01 -5.34 23.94
CA VAL A 666 -24.25 -5.50 25.19
C VAL A 666 -25.19 -5.67 26.37
N ARG A 667 -26.26 -4.88 26.46
CA ARG A 667 -27.27 -5.00 27.51
C ARG A 667 -27.93 -6.38 27.51
N ILE A 668 -28.36 -6.87 26.34
CA ILE A 668 -29.00 -8.19 26.17
C ILE A 668 -28.06 -9.30 26.62
N ALA A 669 -26.81 -9.28 26.14
CA ALA A 669 -25.81 -10.28 26.51
C ALA A 669 -25.57 -10.29 28.03
N ARG A 670 -25.35 -9.12 28.64
CA ARG A 670 -25.13 -9.01 30.09
C ARG A 670 -26.35 -9.44 30.89
N GLN A 671 -27.55 -9.03 30.48
CA GLN A 671 -28.81 -9.40 31.14
C GLN A 671 -28.99 -10.93 31.15
N TYR A 672 -28.70 -11.61 30.03
CA TYR A 672 -28.74 -13.06 29.98
C TYR A 672 -27.84 -13.71 31.05
N ILE A 673 -26.63 -13.18 31.24
CA ILE A 673 -25.71 -13.66 32.28
C ILE A 673 -26.25 -13.40 33.69
N HIS A 674 -26.83 -12.22 33.93
CA HIS A 674 -27.50 -11.91 35.20
C HIS A 674 -28.67 -12.86 35.50
N ASP A 675 -29.41 -13.30 34.49
CA ASP A 675 -30.61 -14.10 34.66
C ASP A 675 -30.35 -15.61 34.72
N HIS A 676 -29.17 -16.08 34.29
CA HIS A 676 -28.91 -17.52 34.13
C HIS A 676 -27.67 -18.02 34.86
N TRP A 677 -26.62 -17.21 35.01
CA TRP A 677 -25.37 -17.65 35.63
C TRP A 677 -25.38 -17.37 37.12
N VAL A 678 -25.18 -18.39 37.94
CA VAL A 678 -25.27 -18.32 39.39
C VAL A 678 -23.94 -17.92 40.03
N TRP A 679 -22.81 -18.19 39.37
CA TRP A 679 -21.48 -17.89 39.88
C TRP A 679 -20.47 -17.63 38.77
N LEU A 680 -19.40 -16.87 39.07
CA LEU A 680 -18.31 -16.55 38.15
C LEU A 680 -16.94 -16.51 38.84
N PRO A 681 -15.82 -16.71 38.11
CA PRO A 681 -14.49 -16.40 38.61
C PRO A 681 -14.32 -14.91 38.90
N TYR A 682 -13.84 -14.56 40.09
CA TYR A 682 -13.69 -13.18 40.54
C TYR A 682 -12.24 -12.69 40.50
N GLY A 683 -11.77 -12.35 39.31
CA GLY A 683 -10.42 -11.83 39.09
C GLY A 683 -10.29 -10.31 38.98
N ALA A 684 -11.42 -9.57 38.98
CA ALA A 684 -11.45 -8.12 38.76
C ALA A 684 -10.51 -7.29 39.67
N PRO A 685 -10.37 -7.57 40.99
CA PRO A 685 -9.47 -6.80 41.87
C PRO A 685 -7.99 -6.88 41.50
N LYS A 686 -7.60 -7.89 40.72
CA LYS A 686 -6.23 -8.11 40.28
C LYS A 686 -6.06 -7.88 38.78
N SER A 687 -7.11 -7.47 38.08
CA SER A 687 -7.15 -7.45 36.60
C SER A 687 -6.77 -8.77 35.95
N HIS A 688 -7.23 -9.87 36.55
CA HIS A 688 -7.04 -11.22 36.04
C HIS A 688 -8.39 -11.85 35.67
N LEU A 689 -8.37 -12.89 34.83
CA LEU A 689 -9.54 -13.76 34.67
C LEU A 689 -9.78 -14.60 35.93
N TRP A 690 -8.72 -15.19 36.48
CA TRP A 690 -8.76 -16.00 37.69
C TRP A 690 -7.85 -15.39 38.77
N ALA A 691 -8.43 -14.96 39.88
CA ALA A 691 -7.67 -14.70 41.09
C ALA A 691 -7.64 -15.95 41.98
N THR A 692 -6.50 -16.18 42.64
CA THR A 692 -6.33 -17.31 43.57
C THR A 692 -5.63 -16.89 44.85
N GLY A 693 -5.81 -17.70 45.89
CA GLY A 693 -4.98 -17.71 47.09
C GLY A 693 -5.61 -17.01 48.29
N VAL A 694 -4.98 -17.18 49.45
CA VAL A 694 -5.48 -16.68 50.76
C VAL A 694 -4.97 -15.29 51.13
N LYS A 695 -4.00 -14.75 50.39
CA LYS A 695 -3.44 -13.42 50.65
C LYS A 695 -4.34 -12.35 50.04
N ASN A 696 -4.59 -11.29 50.81
CA ASN A 696 -5.43 -10.14 50.45
C ASN A 696 -6.88 -10.52 50.15
N VAL A 697 -7.37 -11.61 50.76
CA VAL A 697 -8.78 -11.97 50.73
C VAL A 697 -9.50 -11.04 51.72
N PRO A 698 -10.49 -10.25 51.27
CA PRO A 698 -11.28 -9.40 52.16
C PRO A 698 -11.95 -10.20 53.28
N LYS A 699 -12.13 -9.59 54.45
CA LYS A 699 -12.67 -10.25 55.67
C LYS A 699 -14.07 -10.86 55.47
N HIS A 700 -14.82 -10.37 54.50
CA HIS A 700 -16.19 -10.80 54.21
C HIS A 700 -16.28 -11.94 53.19
N ALA A 701 -15.16 -12.41 52.65
CA ALA A 701 -15.13 -13.60 51.81
C ALA A 701 -14.99 -14.86 52.69
N PHE A 702 -15.73 -15.91 52.36
CA PHE A 702 -15.74 -17.16 53.10
C PHE A 702 -14.97 -18.23 52.34
N HIS A 703 -14.16 -19.00 53.06
CA HIS A 703 -13.47 -20.14 52.49
C HIS A 703 -14.38 -21.36 52.57
N VAL A 704 -14.54 -22.05 51.44
CA VAL A 704 -15.28 -23.30 51.32
C VAL A 704 -14.27 -24.40 51.03
N GLY A 705 -14.38 -25.54 51.72
CA GLY A 705 -13.50 -26.71 51.54
C GLY A 705 -12.43 -26.89 52.63
N THR A 706 -11.68 -27.98 52.53
CA THR A 706 -10.64 -28.35 53.51
C THR A 706 -9.23 -27.90 53.13
N LEU A 707 -8.97 -27.64 51.85
CA LEU A 707 -7.65 -27.20 51.37
C LEU A 707 -7.45 -25.70 51.62
N LYS A 708 -6.25 -25.28 52.04
CA LYS A 708 -6.01 -23.86 52.32
C LYS A 708 -5.97 -23.04 51.03
N GLY A 709 -7.03 -22.26 50.78
CA GLY A 709 -7.15 -21.35 49.64
C GLY A 709 -7.92 -21.94 48.45
N GLY A 710 -7.87 -21.24 47.32
CA GLY A 710 -8.55 -21.66 46.10
C GLY A 710 -8.76 -20.49 45.14
N PRO A 711 -9.47 -20.73 44.02
CA PRO A 711 -9.95 -19.67 43.15
C PRO A 711 -10.96 -18.79 43.87
N TRP A 712 -10.96 -17.51 43.49
CA TRP A 712 -11.93 -16.53 43.97
C TRP A 712 -13.18 -16.62 43.12
N ILE A 713 -14.34 -16.74 43.76
CA ILE A 713 -15.64 -16.94 43.11
C ILE A 713 -16.60 -15.84 43.60
N ILE A 714 -17.26 -15.16 42.68
CA ILE A 714 -18.32 -14.19 42.97
C ILE A 714 -19.68 -14.84 42.69
N MET A 715 -20.62 -14.65 43.61
CA MET A 715 -21.97 -15.18 43.52
C MET A 715 -22.89 -14.16 42.87
N ASN A 716 -23.79 -14.61 42.01
CA ASN A 716 -24.77 -13.72 41.40
C ASN A 716 -25.83 -13.29 42.46
N PRO A 717 -26.03 -11.98 42.69
CA PRO A 717 -27.04 -11.50 43.62
C PRO A 717 -28.48 -11.94 43.33
N ALA A 718 -28.81 -12.31 42.10
CA ALA A 718 -30.15 -12.76 41.75
C ALA A 718 -30.52 -14.15 42.32
N PHE A 719 -29.54 -14.91 42.82
CA PHE A 719 -29.71 -16.32 43.20
C PHE A 719 -29.30 -16.63 44.65
N VAL A 720 -28.96 -15.61 45.46
CA VAL A 720 -28.42 -15.76 46.82
C VAL A 720 -29.44 -15.39 47.88
#